data_AF-A0A9P5K6L0-F1
#
_entry.id   AF-A0A9P5K6L0-F1
#
_cell.length_a   1.000
_cell.length_b   1.000
_cell.length_c   1.000
_cell.angle_alpha   90.00
_cell.angle_beta   90.00
_cell.angle_gamma   90.00
#
_symmetry.space_group_name_H-M   'P 1'
#
loop_
_entity.id
_entity.type
_entity.pdbx_description
1 polymer ?
#
loop_
_entity_poly.entity_id
_entity_poly.type
_entity_poly.pdbx_seq_one_letter_code
_entity_poly.pdbx_strand_id
1 'polypeptide(L)'
;MRFRCSAVRTSVDHALMLFWAVLFVAVTAQSPHPNRAECIGANTTGPCLVTPNCFDPMYSTAVIDKDENMTLPSPHRRISGHFEGTDVDFNFYLPPETRWQGRFFSYVYPDQNSMAIDRRIGFAVDSGAYLVQVSGTSGYRADAAAAKFSRSILANYYRSVPEHVYGYIYGGSGGSYMTIGAMENTAGVWDGAVPIVVATPVSIPLNHAVRNLASAVLRNKSSHIVDSIRSGDVEKAMSNLSETEASVFREATLSGVPIEAWENFSGLASSRMLKLLLSSIKNLDPSYADDYWSKPGYLGTDSSTLSDVLHSNFVNLTATIQEVIAIIDDDDFAFNITLEGVPEKIANFDGLEFTLLDRDCSSKIGALTGTWNPSTKSIMVTKENPDIVLSNLTQDRRIRVDNSWFIAMHTYHRHQIPNRPGFYGFDQFMGPDGALLYPQRAVQAAAEVAKGACGGCTHSGNITGKMIIVDNLLDSDAFPWHADWYKSQVQRTLGSSFDDNFRLWYNERADHFFEPVAENLKDFIIDYTGMYEHAMRSLCAWVEDGIQPPASTSYQVQNSQVIPSGEADDRHGIQPIVELSMNPSLIGNIQRGTEVNFIVRAVAPVGAGKIVAVEWDSLGGKTFESLPFGEPNEFVDLVVPFVYDIAGTYLCVVKITSQREGNPSSQFARVSNLGRIQVVVR
;
A
#
# COMPACT_ATOMS: atom_id res chain seq x y z
N MET A 1 -28.11 19.91 -62.86
CA MET A 1 -26.81 19.75 -63.56
C MET A 1 -25.82 19.21 -62.53
N ARG A 2 -25.27 18.01 -62.78
CA ARG A 2 -24.34 17.25 -61.92
C ARG A 2 -23.03 18.01 -61.67
N PHE A 3 -22.31 17.74 -60.57
CA PHE A 3 -20.85 17.48 -60.47
C PHE A 3 -20.54 17.06 -59.01
N ARG A 4 -20.33 15.78 -58.71
CA ARG A 4 -19.10 14.94 -58.77
C ARG A 4 -18.17 15.11 -57.54
N CYS A 5 -18.10 14.04 -56.76
CA CYS A 5 -17.01 13.72 -55.82
C CYS A 5 -15.65 13.62 -56.53
N SER A 6 -14.60 13.97 -55.80
CA SER A 6 -13.20 13.61 -56.07
C SER A 6 -12.53 13.25 -54.75
N ALA A 7 -11.89 12.10 -54.71
CA ALA A 7 -11.12 11.57 -53.58
C ALA A 7 -9.64 11.97 -53.71
N VAL A 8 -8.99 12.31 -52.60
CA VAL A 8 -7.54 12.49 -52.52
C VAL A 8 -6.94 11.27 -51.83
N ARG A 9 -5.96 10.67 -52.53
CA ARG A 9 -5.14 9.51 -52.15
C ARG A 9 -4.13 9.90 -51.06
N THR A 10 -3.96 9.06 -50.05
CA THR A 10 -2.74 8.97 -49.26
C THR A 10 -2.01 7.68 -49.62
N SER A 11 -0.75 7.82 -50.03
CA SER A 11 0.15 6.75 -50.42
C SER A 11 0.69 6.03 -49.19
N VAL A 12 0.59 4.70 -49.19
CA VAL A 12 1.27 3.81 -48.23
C VAL A 12 2.52 3.28 -48.91
N ASP A 13 3.68 3.78 -48.49
CA ASP A 13 4.98 3.27 -48.92
C ASP A 13 5.21 1.87 -48.31
N HIS A 14 5.34 0.89 -49.20
CA HIS A 14 5.76 -0.47 -48.88
C HIS A 14 7.29 -0.52 -48.82
N ALA A 15 7.86 -0.66 -47.63
CA ALA A 15 9.26 -1.06 -47.44
C ALA A 15 9.32 -2.54 -47.05
N LEU A 16 10.04 -3.31 -47.86
CA LEU A 16 10.29 -4.75 -47.72
C LEU A 16 10.82 -5.11 -46.32
N MET A 17 10.11 -5.97 -45.59
CA MET A 17 10.69 -6.75 -44.49
C MET A 17 11.33 -8.03 -45.06
N LEU A 18 12.66 -8.07 -45.03
CA LEU A 18 13.46 -9.28 -45.23
C LEU A 18 13.34 -10.16 -43.99
N PHE A 19 12.60 -11.27 -44.10
CA PHE A 19 12.58 -12.33 -43.10
C PHE A 19 13.96 -13.02 -43.04
N TRP A 20 14.70 -12.78 -41.96
CA TRP A 20 15.77 -13.69 -41.54
C TRP A 20 15.14 -14.73 -40.62
N ALA A 21 15.01 -15.95 -41.12
CA ALA A 21 14.71 -17.11 -40.30
C ALA A 21 15.93 -17.39 -39.42
N VAL A 22 15.83 -17.05 -38.13
CA VAL A 22 16.78 -17.49 -37.12
C VAL A 22 16.30 -18.85 -36.62
N LEU A 23 17.16 -19.87 -36.75
CA LEU A 23 16.96 -21.20 -36.18
C LEU A 23 16.76 -21.04 -34.65
N PHE A 24 15.59 -21.42 -34.16
CA PHE A 24 15.34 -21.57 -32.73
C PHE A 24 16.13 -22.76 -32.20
N VAL A 25 17.14 -22.49 -31.38
CA VAL A 25 17.61 -23.47 -30.40
C VAL A 25 16.82 -23.15 -29.13
N ALA A 26 15.88 -24.03 -28.76
CA ALA A 26 15.38 -24.06 -27.39
C ALA A 26 16.60 -24.38 -26.52
N VAL A 27 17.24 -23.36 -25.97
CA VAL A 27 18.26 -23.56 -24.95
C VAL A 27 17.51 -23.91 -23.69
N THR A 28 17.32 -25.21 -23.46
CA THR A 28 17.12 -25.71 -22.11
C THR A 28 18.40 -25.39 -21.36
N ALA A 29 18.47 -24.21 -20.74
CA ALA A 29 19.46 -23.96 -19.70
C ALA A 29 19.03 -24.76 -18.48
N GLN A 30 19.09 -26.09 -18.56
CA GLN A 30 19.22 -26.91 -17.36
C GLN A 30 20.49 -26.41 -16.70
N SER A 31 20.36 -25.72 -15.57
CA SER A 31 21.44 -25.65 -14.61
C SER A 31 21.80 -27.10 -14.28
N PRO A 32 22.96 -27.62 -14.71
CA PRO A 32 23.38 -28.92 -14.25
C PRO A 32 23.59 -28.75 -12.75
N HIS A 33 22.71 -29.35 -11.95
CA HIS A 33 22.79 -29.33 -10.49
C HIS A 33 23.34 -30.67 -9.96
N PRO A 34 24.53 -31.17 -10.34
CA PRO A 34 24.96 -32.48 -9.87
C PRO A 34 25.37 -32.49 -8.38
N ASN A 35 25.24 -31.39 -7.61
CA ASN A 35 25.70 -31.33 -6.20
C ASN A 35 25.02 -30.25 -5.30
N ARG A 36 23.86 -29.67 -5.65
CA ARG A 36 23.20 -28.68 -4.76
C ARG A 36 22.15 -29.36 -3.89
N ALA A 37 22.17 -29.08 -2.58
CA ALA A 37 21.16 -29.56 -1.64
C ALA A 37 19.84 -28.79 -1.81
N GLU A 38 18.70 -29.43 -1.51
CA GLU A 38 17.42 -28.75 -1.40
C GLU A 38 17.46 -27.67 -0.31
N CYS A 39 16.77 -26.55 -0.52
CA CYS A 39 16.60 -25.55 0.52
C CYS A 39 15.68 -26.13 1.60
N ILE A 40 16.21 -26.26 2.82
CA ILE A 40 15.49 -26.84 3.96
C ILE A 40 14.98 -25.74 4.90
N GLY A 41 13.78 -25.92 5.46
CA GLY A 41 13.33 -25.14 6.59
C GLY A 41 14.07 -25.54 7.86
N ALA A 42 14.13 -24.64 8.85
CA ALA A 42 14.69 -24.95 10.17
C ALA A 42 13.97 -26.13 10.88
N ASN A 43 12.73 -26.41 10.46
CA ASN A 43 11.88 -27.55 10.80
C ASN A 43 10.94 -27.83 9.61
N THR A 44 10.25 -28.99 9.60
CA THR A 44 9.40 -29.44 8.47
C THR A 44 8.21 -28.53 8.17
N THR A 45 7.91 -27.57 9.05
CA THR A 45 6.75 -26.66 9.00
C THR A 45 7.13 -25.17 9.03
N GLY A 46 8.43 -24.84 9.11
CA GLY A 46 8.91 -23.46 9.20
C GLY A 46 9.30 -22.85 7.86
N PRO A 47 9.66 -21.55 7.86
CA PRO A 47 10.11 -20.88 6.65
C PRO A 47 11.36 -21.57 6.08
N CYS A 48 11.42 -21.64 4.75
CA CYS A 48 12.54 -22.24 4.03
C CYS A 48 13.75 -21.32 4.07
N LEU A 49 14.89 -21.76 4.61
CA LEU A 49 16.11 -20.95 4.57
C LEU A 49 16.75 -21.05 3.18
N VAL A 50 16.73 -19.94 2.42
CA VAL A 50 17.30 -19.92 1.06
C VAL A 50 18.70 -19.32 1.05
N THR A 51 19.66 -20.05 0.50
CA THR A 51 21.06 -19.63 0.32
C THR A 51 21.47 -19.69 -1.16
N PRO A 52 22.62 -19.10 -1.56
CA PRO A 52 23.17 -19.24 -2.90
C PRO A 52 23.33 -20.68 -3.38
N ASN A 53 23.58 -21.61 -2.45
CA ASN A 53 24.03 -22.97 -2.76
C ASN A 53 22.93 -24.03 -2.73
N CYS A 54 21.75 -23.72 -2.17
CA CYS A 54 20.62 -24.63 -2.23
C CYS A 54 19.76 -24.40 -3.49
N PHE A 55 18.73 -25.20 -3.73
CA PHE A 55 17.70 -24.90 -4.72
C PHE A 55 16.31 -25.12 -4.12
N ASP A 56 15.33 -24.37 -4.60
CA ASP A 56 13.94 -24.56 -4.22
C ASP A 56 13.31 -25.62 -5.15
N PRO A 57 12.75 -26.72 -4.63
CA PRO A 57 12.19 -27.78 -5.48
C PRO A 57 10.97 -27.34 -6.29
N MET A 58 10.24 -26.31 -5.86
CA MET A 58 9.10 -25.78 -6.62
C MET A 58 9.55 -24.89 -7.78
N TYR A 59 10.72 -24.27 -7.67
CA TYR A 59 11.25 -23.29 -8.63
C TYR A 59 12.63 -23.74 -9.17
N SER A 60 12.84 -25.06 -9.30
CA SER A 60 14.15 -25.62 -9.63
C SER A 60 14.52 -25.49 -11.10
N THR A 61 13.52 -25.38 -11.98
CA THR A 61 13.70 -25.37 -13.43
C THR A 61 13.15 -24.07 -14.01
N ALA A 62 14.04 -23.14 -14.34
CA ALA A 62 13.69 -21.91 -15.03
C ALA A 62 13.88 -22.06 -16.54
N VAL A 63 12.91 -21.59 -17.32
CA VAL A 63 12.91 -21.62 -18.79
C VAL A 63 12.89 -20.18 -19.32
N ILE A 64 13.76 -19.88 -20.29
CA ILE A 64 13.74 -18.58 -20.98
C ILE A 64 12.79 -18.70 -22.19
N ASP A 65 11.77 -17.85 -22.23
CA ASP A 65 10.76 -17.81 -23.28
C ASP A 65 11.11 -16.80 -24.37
N LYS A 66 11.60 -15.62 -23.97
CA LYS A 66 11.89 -14.51 -24.88
C LYS A 66 13.12 -13.73 -24.44
N ASP A 67 13.80 -13.19 -25.45
CA ASP A 67 14.98 -12.37 -25.30
C ASP A 67 14.91 -11.22 -26.31
N GLU A 68 14.69 -10.00 -25.81
CA GLU A 68 14.31 -8.85 -26.62
C GLU A 68 15.16 -7.61 -26.28
N ASN A 69 15.55 -6.86 -27.31
CA ASN A 69 16.15 -5.53 -27.13
C ASN A 69 15.05 -4.47 -27.07
N MET A 70 15.08 -3.65 -26.04
CA MET A 70 14.11 -2.60 -25.75
C MET A 70 14.77 -1.23 -25.83
N THR A 71 14.02 -0.21 -26.26
CA THR A 71 14.50 1.18 -26.37
C THR A 71 13.92 2.09 -25.29
N LEU A 72 12.70 1.82 -24.83
CA LEU A 72 12.00 2.53 -23.77
C LEU A 72 11.94 1.66 -22.51
N PRO A 73 11.93 2.26 -21.30
CA PRO A 73 12.12 3.69 -20.99
C PRO A 73 13.58 4.16 -21.12
N SER A 74 14.48 3.22 -21.33
CA SER A 74 15.90 3.39 -21.63
C SER A 74 16.36 2.15 -22.37
N PRO A 75 17.42 2.22 -23.21
CA PRO A 75 17.96 1.03 -23.84
C PRO A 75 18.27 -0.04 -22.80
N HIS A 76 17.69 -1.22 -22.95
CA HIS A 76 17.89 -2.37 -22.08
C HIS A 76 17.51 -3.66 -22.83
N ARG A 77 17.89 -4.81 -22.27
CA ARG A 77 17.50 -6.13 -22.78
C ARG A 77 16.50 -6.75 -21.82
N ARG A 78 15.35 -7.19 -22.33
CA ARG A 78 14.32 -7.88 -21.55
C ARG A 78 14.41 -9.37 -21.80
N ILE A 79 14.64 -10.14 -20.73
CA ILE A 79 14.60 -11.60 -20.74
C ILE A 79 13.35 -12.04 -20.00
N SER A 80 12.44 -12.70 -20.70
CA SER A 80 11.20 -13.24 -20.13
C SER A 80 11.32 -14.75 -19.98
N GLY A 81 10.76 -15.30 -18.91
CA GLY A 81 10.79 -16.73 -18.65
C GLY A 81 9.77 -17.15 -17.61
N HIS A 82 9.74 -18.45 -17.31
CA HIS A 82 8.87 -19.03 -16.29
C HIS A 82 9.55 -20.19 -15.54
N PHE A 83 8.97 -20.59 -14.41
CA PHE A 83 9.35 -21.81 -13.71
C PHE A 83 8.46 -22.97 -14.16
N GLU A 84 9.07 -24.02 -14.71
CA GLU A 84 8.36 -25.20 -15.23
C GLU A 84 7.50 -25.86 -14.15
N GLY A 85 6.25 -26.20 -14.49
CA GLY A 85 5.31 -26.81 -13.55
C GLY A 85 4.64 -25.84 -12.58
N THR A 86 4.81 -24.53 -12.78
CA THR A 86 4.15 -23.48 -12.01
C THR A 86 3.55 -22.42 -12.95
N ASP A 87 2.63 -21.61 -12.42
CA ASP A 87 2.11 -20.41 -13.12
C ASP A 87 2.98 -19.17 -12.87
N VAL A 88 4.20 -19.34 -12.35
CA VAL A 88 5.10 -18.24 -11.97
C VAL A 88 6.06 -17.91 -13.11
N ASP A 89 5.97 -16.68 -13.56
CA ASP A 89 6.76 -16.10 -14.64
C ASP A 89 7.57 -14.90 -14.17
N PHE A 90 8.64 -14.58 -14.89
CA PHE A 90 9.60 -13.54 -14.52
C PHE A 90 10.11 -12.77 -15.73
N ASN A 91 10.54 -11.52 -15.47
CA ASN A 91 11.27 -10.69 -16.41
C ASN A 91 12.53 -10.12 -15.76
N PHE A 92 13.62 -10.14 -16.51
CA PHE A 92 14.87 -9.45 -16.18
C PHE A 92 15.12 -8.31 -17.17
N TYR A 93 15.41 -7.12 -16.65
CA TYR A 93 15.63 -5.91 -17.45
C TYR A 93 17.10 -5.48 -17.29
N LEU A 94 17.94 -5.95 -18.21
CA LEU A 94 19.40 -5.82 -18.18
C LEU A 94 19.83 -4.52 -18.88
N PRO A 95 20.44 -3.53 -18.19
CA PRO A 95 20.99 -2.35 -18.84
C PRO A 95 22.19 -2.71 -19.74
N PRO A 96 22.60 -1.81 -20.65
CA PRO A 96 23.87 -1.93 -21.35
C PRO A 96 25.04 -2.06 -20.37
N GLU A 97 26.06 -2.83 -20.73
CA GLU A 97 27.23 -3.10 -19.88
C GLU A 97 27.89 -1.81 -19.36
N THR A 98 27.94 -0.76 -20.18
CA THR A 98 28.52 0.56 -19.80
C THR A 98 27.75 1.30 -18.72
N ARG A 99 26.51 0.89 -18.41
CA ARG A 99 25.68 1.46 -17.36
C ARG A 99 25.52 0.53 -16.16
N TRP A 100 25.88 -0.75 -16.27
CA TRP A 100 25.74 -1.69 -15.17
C TRP A 100 26.90 -1.56 -14.19
N GLN A 101 26.59 -1.50 -12.90
CA GLN A 101 27.57 -1.34 -11.81
C GLN A 101 27.62 -2.57 -10.90
N GLY A 102 27.24 -3.75 -11.41
CA GLY A 102 27.39 -5.00 -10.65
C GLY A 102 26.29 -5.27 -9.63
N ARG A 103 25.10 -4.67 -9.78
CA ARG A 103 23.96 -4.84 -8.85
C ARG A 103 22.63 -5.11 -9.54
N PHE A 104 21.64 -5.56 -8.77
CA PHE A 104 20.23 -5.65 -9.19
C PHE A 104 19.23 -5.29 -8.11
N PHE A 105 18.04 -4.89 -8.55
CA PHE A 105 16.89 -4.62 -7.71
C PHE A 105 15.78 -5.66 -7.95
N SER A 106 15.09 -6.05 -6.88
CA SER A 106 13.92 -6.92 -6.89
C SER A 106 12.75 -6.19 -6.26
N TYR A 107 11.74 -5.81 -7.07
CA TYR A 107 10.49 -5.32 -6.52
C TYR A 107 9.52 -6.48 -6.29
N VAL A 108 8.93 -6.54 -5.10
CA VAL A 108 8.03 -7.62 -4.70
C VAL A 108 6.69 -7.12 -4.22
N TYR A 109 5.62 -7.79 -4.65
CA TYR A 109 4.26 -7.57 -4.13
C TYR A 109 3.40 -8.83 -4.38
N PRO A 110 2.48 -9.22 -3.47
CA PRO A 110 1.81 -10.53 -3.55
C PRO A 110 0.96 -10.79 -4.80
N ASP A 111 0.36 -9.76 -5.40
CA ASP A 111 -0.56 -9.87 -6.54
C ASP A 111 -0.06 -9.16 -7.81
N GLN A 112 1.23 -8.79 -7.86
CA GLN A 112 1.79 -8.12 -9.04
C GLN A 112 1.83 -9.05 -10.26
N ASN A 113 1.94 -8.47 -11.45
CA ASN A 113 2.38 -9.22 -12.63
C ASN A 113 3.92 -9.18 -12.76
N SER A 114 4.47 -10.01 -13.63
CA SER A 114 5.91 -10.08 -13.91
C SER A 114 6.43 -8.91 -14.75
N MET A 115 5.56 -8.02 -15.25
CA MET A 115 5.90 -6.93 -16.15
C MET A 115 6.17 -5.63 -15.38
N ALA A 116 7.42 -5.17 -15.42
CA ALA A 116 7.80 -3.91 -14.80
C ALA A 116 7.25 -2.70 -15.54
N ILE A 117 6.84 -1.69 -14.77
CA ILE A 117 6.51 -0.36 -15.29
C ILE A 117 7.78 0.41 -15.68
N ASP A 118 7.63 1.33 -16.64
CA ASP A 118 8.72 2.16 -17.15
C ASP A 118 9.50 2.90 -16.06
N ARG A 119 8.82 3.48 -15.07
CA ARG A 119 9.51 4.19 -13.99
C ARG A 119 10.49 3.29 -13.23
N ARG A 120 10.10 2.04 -12.98
CA ARG A 120 10.90 1.06 -12.23
C ARG A 120 12.13 0.60 -13.00
N ILE A 121 11.94 0.30 -14.29
CA ILE A 121 13.04 -0.05 -15.20
C ILE A 121 14.01 1.13 -15.31
N GLY A 122 13.48 2.34 -15.54
CA GLY A 122 14.27 3.56 -15.62
C GLY A 122 15.10 3.82 -14.37
N PHE A 123 14.51 3.69 -13.19
CA PHE A 123 15.20 3.88 -11.91
C PHE A 123 16.33 2.87 -11.70
N ALA A 124 16.10 1.58 -12.01
CA ALA A 124 17.13 0.56 -11.90
C ALA A 124 18.32 0.88 -12.83
N VAL A 125 18.04 1.16 -14.11
CA VAL A 125 19.06 1.51 -15.11
C VAL A 125 19.85 2.76 -14.71
N ASP A 126 19.17 3.81 -14.24
CA ASP A 126 19.81 5.06 -13.79
C ASP A 126 20.66 4.87 -12.53
N SER A 127 20.30 3.89 -11.70
CA SER A 127 21.04 3.51 -10.48
C SER A 127 22.09 2.41 -10.72
N GLY A 128 22.40 2.11 -11.97
CA GLY A 128 23.41 1.12 -12.36
C GLY A 128 23.03 -0.33 -12.07
N ALA A 129 21.73 -0.60 -11.88
CA ALA A 129 21.18 -1.92 -11.57
C ALA A 129 20.47 -2.52 -12.79
N TYR A 130 20.43 -3.85 -12.87
CA TYR A 130 19.34 -4.51 -13.60
C TYR A 130 18.13 -4.72 -12.68
N LEU A 131 16.94 -4.89 -13.27
CA LEU A 131 15.72 -5.15 -12.52
C LEU A 131 15.30 -6.61 -12.67
N VAL A 132 14.90 -7.24 -11.57
CA VAL A 132 14.22 -8.53 -11.50
C VAL A 132 12.78 -8.29 -11.09
N GLN A 133 11.82 -8.82 -11.86
CA GLN A 133 10.41 -8.82 -11.49
C GLN A 133 9.80 -10.20 -11.75
N VAL A 134 9.10 -10.71 -10.74
CA VAL A 134 8.40 -12.00 -10.77
C VAL A 134 6.91 -11.73 -10.60
N SER A 135 6.05 -12.54 -11.24
CA SER A 135 4.62 -12.50 -10.93
C SER A 135 4.37 -12.81 -9.45
N GLY A 136 3.31 -12.23 -8.93
CA GLY A 136 2.98 -12.20 -7.52
C GLY A 136 2.84 -13.60 -6.95
N THR A 137 3.57 -13.85 -5.86
CA THR A 137 3.47 -15.07 -5.08
C THR A 137 3.39 -14.73 -3.59
N SER A 138 3.05 -15.71 -2.76
CA SER A 138 3.20 -15.55 -1.31
C SER A 138 4.63 -15.81 -0.87
N GLY A 139 5.18 -14.95 0.00
CA GLY A 139 6.53 -15.10 0.54
C GLY A 139 7.63 -14.66 -0.42
N TYR A 140 8.83 -15.22 -0.28
CA TYR A 140 10.06 -14.73 -0.94
C TYR A 140 10.74 -15.79 -1.83
N ARG A 141 10.20 -17.01 -1.87
CA ARG A 141 10.89 -18.19 -2.44
C ARG A 141 11.02 -18.10 -3.96
N ALA A 142 9.96 -17.69 -4.65
CA ALA A 142 9.97 -17.49 -6.10
C ALA A 142 10.94 -16.38 -6.50
N ASP A 143 10.88 -15.23 -5.82
CA ASP A 143 11.79 -14.11 -6.04
C ASP A 143 13.26 -14.50 -5.79
N ALA A 144 13.52 -15.31 -4.76
CA ALA A 144 14.87 -15.78 -4.46
C ALA A 144 15.40 -16.73 -5.55
N ALA A 145 14.55 -17.62 -6.07
CA ALA A 145 14.90 -18.49 -7.19
C ALA A 145 15.19 -17.67 -8.46
N ALA A 146 14.35 -16.68 -8.78
CA ALA A 146 14.52 -15.81 -9.94
C ALA A 146 15.78 -14.95 -9.81
N ALA A 147 16.05 -14.39 -8.63
CA ALA A 147 17.27 -13.64 -8.35
C ALA A 147 18.53 -14.50 -8.57
N LYS A 148 18.53 -15.75 -8.10
CA LYS A 148 19.64 -16.69 -8.31
C LYS A 148 19.79 -17.08 -9.78
N PHE A 149 18.69 -17.34 -10.47
CA PHE A 149 18.70 -17.64 -11.90
C PHE A 149 19.23 -16.46 -12.72
N SER A 150 18.79 -15.23 -12.41
CA SER A 150 19.22 -14.00 -13.10
C SER A 150 20.75 -13.85 -13.06
N ARG A 151 21.39 -14.13 -11.92
CA ARG A 151 22.85 -14.10 -11.78
C ARG A 151 23.53 -15.14 -12.67
N SER A 152 22.95 -16.33 -12.80
CA SER A 152 23.56 -17.44 -13.56
C SER A 152 23.65 -17.19 -15.07
N ILE A 153 22.79 -16.30 -15.59
CA ILE A 153 22.74 -16.00 -17.03
C ILE A 153 23.51 -14.73 -17.41
N LEU A 154 24.04 -13.96 -16.44
CA LEU A 154 24.70 -12.67 -16.72
C LEU A 154 25.88 -12.79 -17.67
N ALA A 155 26.65 -13.88 -17.60
CA ALA A 155 27.80 -14.13 -18.47
C ALA A 155 27.43 -14.32 -19.95
N ASN A 156 26.15 -14.58 -20.25
CA ASN A 156 25.64 -14.63 -21.63
C ASN A 156 25.43 -13.22 -22.21
N TYR A 157 25.38 -12.19 -21.36
CA TYR A 157 24.99 -10.83 -21.74
C TYR A 157 26.10 -9.80 -21.51
N TYR A 158 26.88 -9.95 -20.44
CA TYR A 158 27.98 -9.06 -20.08
C TYR A 158 29.32 -9.73 -20.32
N ARG A 159 30.29 -8.98 -20.85
CA ARG A 159 31.64 -9.51 -21.12
C ARG A 159 32.41 -9.72 -19.83
N SER A 160 32.16 -8.87 -18.83
CA SER A 160 32.72 -9.01 -17.50
C SER A 160 31.58 -9.02 -16.48
N VAL A 161 31.53 -10.08 -15.67
CA VAL A 161 30.63 -10.21 -14.53
C VAL A 161 31.49 -10.16 -13.27
N PRO A 162 31.24 -9.23 -12.33
CA PRO A 162 31.93 -9.20 -11.05
C PRO A 162 31.78 -10.51 -10.27
N GLU A 163 32.75 -10.82 -9.40
CA GLU A 163 32.68 -12.01 -8.54
C GLU A 163 31.44 -11.98 -7.64
N HIS A 164 31.11 -10.81 -7.10
CA HIS A 164 29.90 -10.59 -6.33
C HIS A 164 28.96 -9.64 -7.07
N VAL A 165 27.71 -10.07 -7.25
CA VAL A 165 26.63 -9.24 -7.79
C VAL A 165 25.66 -8.90 -6.67
N TYR A 166 25.67 -7.63 -6.26
CA TYR A 166 24.86 -7.14 -5.14
C TYR A 166 23.36 -7.18 -5.47
N GLY A 167 22.55 -7.65 -4.53
CA GLY A 167 21.10 -7.76 -4.68
C GLY A 167 20.34 -6.95 -3.64
N TYR A 168 19.32 -6.23 -4.06
CA TYR A 168 18.46 -5.45 -3.16
C TYR A 168 16.99 -5.74 -3.39
N ILE A 169 16.22 -5.98 -2.34
CA ILE A 169 14.78 -6.27 -2.40
C ILE A 169 13.96 -5.15 -1.75
N TYR A 170 12.86 -4.77 -2.37
CA TYR A 170 11.97 -3.74 -1.84
C TYR A 170 10.51 -4.01 -2.21
N GLY A 171 9.60 -3.59 -1.33
CA GLY A 171 8.19 -3.87 -1.48
C GLY A 171 7.37 -3.21 -0.37
N GLY A 172 6.17 -2.76 -0.76
CA GLY A 172 5.25 -2.03 0.09
C GLY A 172 4.09 -2.85 0.62
N SER A 173 3.53 -2.54 1.79
CA SER A 173 2.27 -3.14 2.26
C SER A 173 2.36 -4.68 2.28
N GLY A 174 1.62 -5.41 1.43
CA GLY A 174 1.80 -6.85 1.24
C GLY A 174 3.23 -7.26 0.83
N GLY A 175 3.90 -6.44 0.02
CA GLY A 175 5.31 -6.59 -0.34
C GLY A 175 6.27 -6.33 0.83
N SER A 176 5.87 -5.61 1.87
CA SER A 176 6.69 -5.43 3.07
C SER A 176 6.82 -6.75 3.85
N TYR A 177 5.75 -7.57 3.89
CA TYR A 177 5.80 -8.94 4.41
C TYR A 177 6.81 -9.79 3.63
N MET A 178 6.78 -9.75 2.30
CA MET A 178 7.71 -10.51 1.46
C MET A 178 9.16 -10.04 1.67
N THR A 179 9.37 -8.72 1.77
CA THR A 179 10.68 -8.10 1.97
C THR A 179 11.28 -8.45 3.34
N ILE A 180 10.47 -8.37 4.41
CA ILE A 180 10.86 -8.80 5.76
C ILE A 180 11.11 -10.31 5.79
N GLY A 181 10.23 -11.10 5.16
CA GLY A 181 10.38 -12.54 5.04
C GLY A 181 11.68 -12.94 4.36
N ALA A 182 12.03 -12.25 3.27
CA ALA A 182 13.29 -12.44 2.57
C ALA A 182 14.51 -12.12 3.46
N MET A 183 14.48 -11.03 4.21
CA MET A 183 15.59 -10.62 5.07
C MET A 183 15.75 -11.49 6.32
N GLU A 184 14.68 -12.11 6.81
CA GLU A 184 14.79 -13.01 7.96
C GLU A 184 15.11 -14.46 7.56
N ASN A 185 14.89 -14.85 6.30
CA ASN A 185 14.92 -16.26 5.87
C ASN A 185 15.69 -16.53 4.58
N THR A 186 16.49 -15.56 4.12
CA THR A 186 17.50 -15.80 3.09
C THR A 186 18.85 -15.32 3.55
N ALA A 187 19.94 -15.93 3.06
CA ALA A 187 21.29 -15.45 3.31
C ALA A 187 22.07 -15.46 2.00
N GLY A 188 22.61 -14.31 1.58
CA GLY A 188 23.39 -14.17 0.34
C GLY A 188 22.55 -14.17 -0.95
N VAL A 189 21.22 -14.08 -0.87
CA VAL A 189 20.35 -13.87 -2.04
C VAL A 189 20.24 -12.37 -2.33
N TRP A 190 19.97 -11.57 -1.30
CA TRP A 190 20.02 -10.11 -1.31
C TRP A 190 20.93 -9.65 -0.17
N ASP A 191 21.64 -8.55 -0.39
CA ASP A 191 22.59 -7.93 0.55
C ASP A 191 21.92 -6.85 1.42
N GLY A 192 20.77 -6.34 0.97
CA GLY A 192 19.94 -5.46 1.78
C GLY A 192 18.51 -5.31 1.27
N ALA A 193 17.69 -4.63 2.05
CA ALA A 193 16.29 -4.41 1.71
C ALA A 193 15.71 -3.04 2.10
N VAL A 194 14.65 -2.65 1.38
CA VAL A 194 13.81 -1.49 1.69
C VAL A 194 12.34 -1.93 1.83
N PRO A 195 11.90 -2.35 3.03
CA PRO A 195 10.47 -2.50 3.32
C PRO A 195 9.79 -1.13 3.34
N ILE A 196 8.60 -1.04 2.76
CA ILE A 196 7.85 0.22 2.64
C ILE A 196 6.46 0.05 3.26
N VAL A 197 5.97 1.05 4.01
CA VAL A 197 4.66 1.04 4.71
C VAL A 197 4.36 -0.31 5.39
N VAL A 198 5.01 -0.51 6.54
CA VAL A 198 5.23 -1.84 7.12
C VAL A 198 3.92 -2.44 7.64
N ALA A 199 3.61 -3.64 7.15
CA ALA A 199 2.60 -4.50 7.73
C ALA A 199 3.22 -5.47 8.76
N THR A 200 2.47 -5.81 9.81
CA THR A 200 2.91 -6.65 10.93
C THR A 200 1.87 -7.74 11.24
N PRO A 201 2.16 -8.71 12.12
CA PRO A 201 1.22 -9.79 12.46
C PRO A 201 -0.14 -9.36 13.04
N VAL A 202 -0.41 -8.06 13.19
CA VAL A 202 -1.67 -7.50 13.66
C VAL A 202 -2.35 -6.60 12.62
N SER A 203 -1.71 -6.32 11.48
CA SER A 203 -2.22 -5.31 10.54
C SER A 203 -3.51 -5.78 9.85
N ILE A 204 -3.47 -6.91 9.16
CA ILE A 204 -4.56 -7.38 8.29
C ILE A 204 -5.23 -8.58 8.97
N PRO A 205 -6.56 -8.56 9.23
CA PRO A 205 -7.55 -7.57 8.80
C PRO A 205 -7.82 -6.45 9.82
N LEU A 206 -7.11 -6.41 10.95
CA LEU A 206 -7.53 -5.66 12.15
C LEU A 206 -7.54 -4.15 11.93
N ASN A 207 -6.57 -3.58 11.20
CA ASN A 207 -6.55 -2.15 10.87
C ASN A 207 -7.82 -1.72 10.12
N HIS A 208 -8.28 -2.56 9.19
CA HIS A 208 -9.49 -2.29 8.43
C HIS A 208 -10.75 -2.46 9.30
N ALA A 209 -10.77 -3.40 10.24
CA ALA A 209 -11.85 -3.53 11.22
C ALA A 209 -11.99 -2.24 12.07
N VAL A 210 -10.89 -1.76 12.65
CA VAL A 210 -10.83 -0.51 13.43
C VAL A 210 -11.40 0.66 12.63
N ARG A 211 -10.92 0.85 11.39
CA ARG A 211 -11.39 1.94 10.53
C ARG A 211 -12.85 1.85 10.18
N ASN A 212 -13.33 0.66 9.80
CA ASN A 212 -14.72 0.50 9.42
C ASN A 212 -15.66 0.71 10.61
N LEU A 213 -15.29 0.28 11.82
CA LEU A 213 -16.02 0.64 13.05
C LEU A 213 -16.10 2.15 13.21
N ALA A 214 -14.94 2.82 13.15
CA ALA A 214 -14.87 4.25 13.37
C ALA A 214 -15.65 5.03 12.33
N SER A 215 -15.53 4.67 11.06
CA SER A 215 -16.27 5.30 9.97
C SER A 215 -17.77 5.03 10.04
N ALA A 216 -18.21 3.82 10.42
CA ALA A 216 -19.63 3.51 10.58
C ALA A 216 -20.30 4.39 11.65
N VAL A 217 -19.57 4.69 12.73
CA VAL A 217 -20.04 5.52 13.86
C VAL A 217 -19.95 7.01 13.54
N LEU A 218 -18.84 7.45 12.92
CA LEU A 218 -18.53 8.86 12.73
C LEU A 218 -19.06 9.45 11.41
N ARG A 219 -19.63 8.65 10.49
CA ARG A 219 -20.02 9.10 9.14
C ARG A 219 -20.87 10.38 9.13
N ASN A 220 -21.79 10.52 10.08
CA ASN A 220 -22.70 11.67 10.16
C ASN A 220 -22.01 12.96 10.67
N LYS A 221 -20.79 12.83 11.20
CA LYS A 221 -19.94 13.93 11.68
C LYS A 221 -18.75 14.19 10.75
N SER A 222 -18.66 13.48 9.63
CA SER A 222 -17.52 13.53 8.70
C SER A 222 -17.16 14.95 8.27
N SER A 223 -18.14 15.78 7.86
CA SER A 223 -17.88 17.17 7.48
C SER A 223 -17.26 17.99 8.61
N HIS A 224 -17.80 17.90 9.82
CA HIS A 224 -17.27 18.57 11.00
C HIS A 224 -15.83 18.13 11.32
N ILE A 225 -15.56 16.83 11.23
CA ILE A 225 -14.23 16.26 11.48
C ILE A 225 -13.23 16.76 10.43
N VAL A 226 -13.59 16.65 9.13
CA VAL A 226 -12.75 17.09 8.01
C VAL A 226 -12.45 18.59 8.13
N ASP A 227 -13.46 19.43 8.34
CA ASP A 227 -13.28 20.88 8.42
C ASP A 227 -12.41 21.28 9.63
N SER A 228 -12.57 20.60 10.77
CA SER A 228 -11.79 20.88 11.98
C SER A 228 -10.31 20.52 11.78
N ILE A 229 -10.04 19.33 11.25
CA ILE A 229 -8.67 18.84 11.02
C ILE A 229 -7.98 19.67 9.94
N ARG A 230 -8.67 19.99 8.84
CA ARG A 230 -8.15 20.85 7.78
C ARG A 230 -7.80 22.25 8.26
N SER A 231 -8.46 22.74 9.31
CA SER A 231 -8.14 24.03 9.95
C SER A 231 -6.99 23.96 10.96
N GLY A 232 -6.47 22.75 11.25
CA GLY A 232 -5.43 22.52 12.27
C GLY A 232 -5.97 22.39 13.69
N ASP A 233 -7.29 22.39 13.90
CA ASP A 233 -7.94 22.34 15.21
C ASP A 233 -8.44 20.91 15.50
N VAL A 234 -7.51 20.06 15.94
CA VAL A 234 -7.79 18.66 16.29
C VAL A 234 -8.75 18.56 17.49
N GLU A 235 -8.64 19.46 18.47
CA GLU A 235 -9.51 19.44 19.64
C GLU A 235 -10.97 19.72 19.26
N LYS A 236 -11.19 20.65 18.32
CA LYS A 236 -12.52 20.92 17.76
C LYS A 236 -13.11 19.74 17.01
N ALA A 237 -12.31 18.87 16.40
CA ALA A 237 -12.82 17.65 15.78
C ALA A 237 -13.58 16.77 16.80
N MET A 238 -13.22 16.85 18.09
CA MET A 238 -13.83 16.09 19.18
C MET A 238 -15.01 16.80 19.86
N SER A 239 -15.14 18.13 19.73
CA SER A 239 -16.06 18.94 20.54
C SER A 239 -17.55 18.75 20.24
N ASN A 240 -17.89 18.08 19.13
CA ASN A 240 -19.28 17.85 18.66
C ASN A 240 -19.62 16.35 18.54
N LEU A 241 -18.84 15.50 19.22
CA LEU A 241 -19.07 14.07 19.28
C LEU A 241 -19.86 13.73 20.56
N SER A 242 -20.85 12.86 20.42
CA SER A 242 -21.46 12.16 21.55
C SER A 242 -20.42 11.29 22.27
N GLU A 243 -20.73 10.83 23.48
CA GLU A 243 -19.83 9.96 24.25
C GLU A 243 -19.43 8.70 23.46
N THR A 244 -20.37 8.06 22.76
CA THR A 244 -20.09 6.89 21.91
C THR A 244 -19.20 7.24 20.72
N GLU A 245 -19.49 8.34 20.02
CA GLU A 245 -18.67 8.81 18.89
C GLU A 245 -17.24 9.14 19.34
N ALA A 246 -17.10 9.87 20.46
CA ALA A 246 -15.81 10.24 21.03
C ALA A 246 -15.01 9.02 21.53
N SER A 247 -15.68 8.01 22.10
CA SER A 247 -15.06 6.76 22.52
C SER A 247 -14.49 5.99 21.33
N VAL A 248 -15.24 5.90 20.22
CA VAL A 248 -14.80 5.17 19.03
C VAL A 248 -13.70 5.92 18.29
N PHE A 249 -13.77 7.26 18.23
CA PHE A 249 -12.66 8.06 17.71
C PHE A 249 -11.39 7.80 18.52
N ARG A 250 -11.48 7.81 19.85
CA ARG A 250 -10.35 7.51 20.75
C ARG A 250 -9.81 6.10 20.55
N GLU A 251 -10.67 5.10 20.40
CA GLU A 251 -10.26 3.72 20.12
C GLU A 251 -9.48 3.61 18.81
N ALA A 252 -9.95 4.27 17.75
CA ALA A 252 -9.25 4.31 16.47
C ALA A 252 -7.87 4.98 16.60
N THR A 253 -7.78 6.12 17.28
CA THR A 253 -6.51 6.80 17.54
C THR A 253 -5.55 5.94 18.37
N LEU A 254 -6.01 5.34 19.46
CA LEU A 254 -5.19 4.46 20.31
C LEU A 254 -4.77 3.17 19.58
N SER A 255 -5.55 2.73 18.59
CA SER A 255 -5.17 1.59 17.73
C SER A 255 -4.08 1.97 16.73
N GLY A 256 -3.94 3.26 16.39
CA GLY A 256 -2.92 3.75 15.47
C GLY A 256 -3.44 4.49 14.24
N VAL A 257 -4.75 4.70 14.09
CA VAL A 257 -5.28 5.53 12.98
C VAL A 257 -4.72 6.95 13.12
N PRO A 258 -4.00 7.48 12.12
CA PRO A 258 -3.46 8.83 12.19
C PRO A 258 -4.58 9.87 12.29
N ILE A 259 -4.46 10.80 13.23
CA ILE A 259 -5.49 11.82 13.44
C ILE A 259 -5.68 12.67 12.17
N GLU A 260 -4.59 13.09 11.52
CA GLU A 260 -4.70 13.92 10.31
C GLU A 260 -5.31 13.17 9.12
N ALA A 261 -5.24 11.83 9.06
CA ALA A 261 -5.80 11.04 7.96
C ALA A 261 -7.34 11.17 7.85
N TRP A 262 -8.02 11.60 8.93
CA TRP A 262 -9.44 11.91 8.92
C TRP A 262 -9.82 13.10 8.02
N GLU A 263 -8.87 13.93 7.58
CA GLU A 263 -9.13 14.94 6.54
C GLU A 263 -9.56 14.29 5.22
N ASN A 264 -9.07 13.08 4.92
CA ASN A 264 -9.56 12.22 3.84
C ASN A 264 -10.54 11.16 4.37
N PHE A 265 -11.63 11.60 5.01
CA PHE A 265 -12.61 10.70 5.63
C PHE A 265 -13.11 9.62 4.66
N SER A 266 -13.37 9.95 3.39
CA SER A 266 -13.85 8.99 2.40
C SER A 266 -12.84 7.88 2.08
N GLY A 267 -11.55 8.23 1.96
CA GLY A 267 -10.49 7.25 1.74
C GLY A 267 -10.31 6.35 2.97
N LEU A 268 -10.29 6.96 4.16
CA LEU A 268 -10.21 6.25 5.43
C LEU A 268 -11.39 5.30 5.64
N ALA A 269 -12.61 5.75 5.30
CA ALA A 269 -13.87 5.00 5.44
C ALA A 269 -14.10 3.91 4.40
N SER A 270 -13.17 3.73 3.45
CA SER A 270 -13.30 2.69 2.43
C SER A 270 -13.37 1.29 3.07
N SER A 271 -14.45 0.58 2.77
CA SER A 271 -14.68 -0.80 3.22
C SER A 271 -14.10 -1.85 2.27
N ARG A 272 -13.47 -1.44 1.15
CA ARG A 272 -12.99 -2.32 0.07
C ARG A 272 -12.11 -3.44 0.59
N MET A 273 -11.06 -3.10 1.35
CA MET A 273 -10.11 -4.10 1.84
C MET A 273 -10.75 -5.04 2.86
N LEU A 274 -11.57 -4.53 3.77
CA LEU A 274 -12.29 -5.38 4.73
C LEU A 274 -13.16 -6.42 4.01
N LYS A 275 -13.86 -6.01 2.94
CA LYS A 275 -14.68 -6.90 2.11
C LYS A 275 -13.85 -7.97 1.40
N LEU A 276 -12.70 -7.60 0.82
CA LEU A 276 -11.80 -8.54 0.15
C LEU A 276 -11.25 -9.62 1.10
N LEU A 277 -11.05 -9.27 2.38
CA LEU A 277 -10.48 -10.16 3.39
C LEU A 277 -11.52 -11.07 4.07
N LEU A 278 -12.82 -10.80 3.90
CA LEU A 278 -13.89 -11.55 4.57
C LEU A 278 -13.80 -13.06 4.33
N SER A 279 -13.53 -13.48 3.09
CA SER A 279 -13.44 -14.90 2.72
C SER A 279 -12.31 -15.61 3.47
N SER A 280 -11.14 -14.97 3.59
CA SER A 280 -10.00 -15.50 4.35
C SER A 280 -10.36 -15.68 5.83
N ILE A 281 -11.06 -14.70 6.44
CA ILE A 281 -11.44 -14.78 7.85
C ILE A 281 -12.54 -15.83 8.08
N LYS A 282 -13.51 -15.95 7.18
CA LYS A 282 -14.51 -17.03 7.24
C LYS A 282 -13.87 -18.42 7.22
N ASN A 283 -12.79 -18.59 6.47
CA ASN A 283 -12.08 -19.87 6.41
C ASN A 283 -11.23 -20.13 7.68
N LEU A 284 -10.60 -19.09 8.23
CA LEU A 284 -9.73 -19.20 9.40
C LEU A 284 -10.53 -19.30 10.71
N ASP A 285 -11.61 -18.54 10.84
CA ASP A 285 -12.42 -18.41 12.06
C ASP A 285 -13.93 -18.48 11.75
N PRO A 286 -14.43 -19.63 11.24
CA PRO A 286 -15.78 -19.76 10.67
C PRO A 286 -16.92 -19.52 11.67
N SER A 287 -16.69 -19.63 12.98
CA SER A 287 -17.73 -19.43 14.00
C SER A 287 -17.83 -18.00 14.49
N TYR A 288 -16.99 -17.07 14.00
CA TYR A 288 -16.92 -15.72 14.56
C TYR A 288 -18.25 -14.97 14.46
N ALA A 289 -18.89 -14.93 13.30
CA ALA A 289 -20.16 -14.23 13.14
C ALA A 289 -21.27 -14.83 14.02
N ASP A 290 -21.37 -16.16 14.09
CA ASP A 290 -22.36 -16.82 14.94
C ASP A 290 -22.14 -16.48 16.41
N ASP A 291 -20.90 -16.49 16.88
CA ASP A 291 -20.54 -16.11 18.25
C ASP A 291 -20.84 -14.63 18.52
N TYR A 292 -20.52 -13.74 17.57
CA TYR A 292 -20.79 -12.31 17.66
C TYR A 292 -22.28 -12.03 17.90
N TRP A 293 -23.17 -12.74 17.21
CA TRP A 293 -24.62 -12.55 17.29
C TRP A 293 -25.30 -13.34 18.41
N SER A 294 -24.62 -14.27 19.09
CA SER A 294 -25.27 -15.19 20.03
C SER A 294 -24.64 -15.28 21.43
N LYS A 295 -23.36 -14.94 21.60
CA LYS A 295 -22.65 -15.08 22.88
C LYS A 295 -22.51 -13.73 23.61
N PRO A 296 -22.54 -13.73 24.96
CA PRO A 296 -22.32 -12.52 25.75
C PRO A 296 -20.89 -11.98 25.57
N GLY A 297 -20.74 -10.65 25.70
CA GLY A 297 -19.45 -9.95 25.59
C GLY A 297 -19.07 -9.53 24.16
N TYR A 298 -19.89 -9.89 23.16
CA TYR A 298 -19.80 -9.36 21.80
C TYR A 298 -20.82 -8.24 21.60
N LEU A 299 -20.51 -7.25 20.75
CA LEU A 299 -21.44 -6.14 20.50
C LEU A 299 -22.77 -6.59 19.88
N GLY A 300 -22.82 -7.73 19.18
CA GLY A 300 -24.05 -8.27 18.60
C GLY A 300 -25.09 -8.73 19.63
N THR A 301 -24.73 -8.89 20.90
CA THR A 301 -25.66 -9.24 21.99
C THR A 301 -25.73 -8.19 23.11
N ASP A 302 -24.97 -7.10 22.97
CA ASP A 302 -24.94 -5.99 23.92
C ASP A 302 -26.10 -5.00 23.70
N SER A 303 -26.40 -4.20 24.72
CA SER A 303 -27.44 -3.16 24.75
C SER A 303 -26.89 -1.74 24.83
N SER A 304 -25.61 -1.54 24.48
CA SER A 304 -24.97 -0.23 24.42
C SER A 304 -25.42 0.59 23.21
N THR A 305 -25.26 1.91 23.28
CA THR A 305 -25.50 2.81 22.13
C THR A 305 -24.64 2.45 20.91
N LEU A 306 -23.43 1.92 21.13
CA LEU A 306 -22.59 1.44 20.04
C LEU A 306 -23.20 0.20 19.36
N SER A 307 -23.74 -0.73 20.14
CA SER A 307 -24.51 -1.87 19.62
C SER A 307 -25.69 -1.39 18.78
N ASP A 308 -26.47 -0.41 19.24
CA ASP A 308 -27.61 0.14 18.49
C ASP A 308 -27.20 0.71 17.12
N VAL A 309 -26.05 1.41 17.04
CA VAL A 309 -25.52 1.95 15.79
C VAL A 309 -25.22 0.84 14.79
N LEU A 310 -24.53 -0.23 15.21
CA LEU A 310 -24.20 -1.35 14.33
C LEU A 310 -25.45 -2.15 13.92
N HIS A 311 -26.37 -2.41 14.85
CA HIS A 311 -27.65 -3.06 14.57
C HIS A 311 -28.51 -2.26 13.59
N SER A 312 -28.45 -0.92 13.63
CA SER A 312 -29.18 -0.08 12.68
C SER A 312 -28.71 -0.24 11.22
N ASN A 313 -27.49 -0.77 11.04
CA ASN A 313 -26.87 -1.08 9.76
C ASN A 313 -26.94 -2.59 9.41
N PHE A 314 -27.52 -3.43 10.28
CA PHE A 314 -27.66 -4.86 10.04
C PHE A 314 -28.79 -5.16 9.04
N VAL A 315 -28.51 -6.07 8.11
CA VAL A 315 -29.42 -6.53 7.07
C VAL A 315 -29.48 -8.05 7.12
N ASN A 316 -30.70 -8.56 7.20
CA ASN A 316 -31.03 -9.95 7.00
C ASN A 316 -32.47 -10.03 6.50
N LEU A 317 -32.64 -10.14 5.18
CA LEU A 317 -33.95 -10.24 4.55
C LEU A 317 -33.93 -11.24 3.40
N THR A 318 -35.13 -11.67 3.01
CA THR A 318 -35.32 -12.44 1.79
C THR A 318 -35.98 -11.57 0.73
N ALA A 319 -35.29 -11.40 -0.39
CA ALA A 319 -35.77 -10.73 -1.60
C ALA A 319 -36.21 -11.75 -2.66
N THR A 320 -36.92 -11.27 -3.68
CA THR A 320 -37.38 -12.08 -4.82
C THR A 320 -36.65 -11.66 -6.07
N ILE A 321 -36.22 -12.62 -6.89
CA ILE A 321 -35.69 -12.31 -8.22
C ILE A 321 -36.87 -11.90 -9.11
N GLN A 322 -36.91 -10.62 -9.46
CA GLN A 322 -37.95 -10.05 -10.33
C GLN A 322 -37.62 -10.29 -11.80
N GLU A 323 -36.35 -10.14 -12.17
CA GLU A 323 -35.89 -10.22 -13.55
C GLU A 323 -34.51 -10.87 -13.61
N VAL A 324 -34.27 -11.67 -14.64
CA VAL A 324 -32.97 -12.29 -14.96
C VAL A 324 -32.65 -12.02 -16.41
N ILE A 325 -31.57 -11.28 -16.66
CA ILE A 325 -31.08 -10.95 -18.00
C ILE A 325 -29.74 -11.64 -18.20
N ALA A 326 -29.64 -12.52 -19.20
CA ALA A 326 -28.37 -13.14 -19.57
C ALA A 326 -27.46 -12.13 -20.27
N ILE A 327 -26.16 -12.20 -19.97
CA ILE A 327 -25.13 -11.37 -20.59
C ILE A 327 -24.29 -12.28 -21.49
N ILE A 328 -24.25 -11.97 -22.80
CA ILE A 328 -23.70 -12.88 -23.82
C ILE A 328 -22.32 -12.42 -24.33
N ASP A 329 -21.95 -11.16 -24.11
CA ASP A 329 -20.73 -10.52 -24.65
C ASP A 329 -19.89 -9.82 -23.57
N ASP A 330 -19.79 -10.43 -22.39
CA ASP A 330 -18.95 -9.96 -21.29
C ASP A 330 -18.14 -11.14 -20.77
N ASP A 331 -16.85 -10.96 -20.50
CA ASP A 331 -15.96 -12.06 -20.09
C ASP A 331 -16.17 -12.46 -18.62
N ASP A 332 -16.59 -11.53 -17.77
CA ASP A 332 -16.65 -11.69 -16.31
C ASP A 332 -18.08 -11.99 -15.82
N PHE A 333 -19.10 -11.46 -16.49
CA PHE A 333 -20.49 -11.52 -16.01
C PHE A 333 -21.38 -12.48 -16.82
N ALA A 334 -22.21 -13.23 -16.09
CA ALA A 334 -23.16 -14.19 -16.65
C ALA A 334 -24.59 -13.62 -16.75
N PHE A 335 -25.03 -12.90 -15.71
CA PHE A 335 -26.39 -12.41 -15.60
C PHE A 335 -26.43 -11.04 -14.90
N ASN A 336 -27.42 -10.21 -15.27
CA ASN A 336 -27.89 -9.13 -14.41
C ASN A 336 -29.25 -9.54 -13.82
N ILE A 337 -29.35 -9.58 -12.49
CA ILE A 337 -30.59 -9.95 -11.81
C ILE A 337 -31.13 -8.77 -11.00
N THR A 338 -32.42 -8.46 -11.17
CA THR A 338 -33.09 -7.37 -10.42
C THR A 338 -33.86 -7.96 -9.24
N LEU A 339 -33.72 -7.36 -8.06
CA LEU A 339 -34.36 -7.83 -6.84
C LEU A 339 -35.58 -6.98 -6.47
N GLU A 340 -36.71 -7.64 -6.25
CA GLU A 340 -37.89 -7.05 -5.61
C GLU A 340 -37.86 -7.30 -4.09
N GLY A 341 -38.35 -6.34 -3.32
CA GLY A 341 -38.45 -6.44 -1.86
C GLY A 341 -37.21 -5.95 -1.11
N VAL A 342 -36.22 -5.36 -1.80
CA VAL A 342 -35.09 -4.65 -1.16
C VAL A 342 -35.47 -3.19 -0.91
N PRO A 343 -35.62 -2.74 0.36
CA PRO A 343 -35.92 -1.35 0.69
C PRO A 343 -34.79 -0.40 0.26
N GLU A 344 -35.13 0.83 -0.12
CA GLU A 344 -34.12 1.85 -0.52
C GLU A 344 -33.07 2.11 0.57
N LYS A 345 -33.49 2.09 1.85
CA LYS A 345 -32.58 2.23 3.00
C LYS A 345 -31.48 1.17 3.00
N ILE A 346 -31.81 -0.06 2.61
CA ILE A 346 -30.91 -1.22 2.63
C ILE A 346 -30.07 -1.26 1.36
N ALA A 347 -30.61 -0.80 0.23
CA ALA A 347 -29.90 -0.84 -1.04
C ALA A 347 -28.53 -0.15 -0.95
N ASN A 348 -28.38 0.91 -0.16
CA ASN A 348 -27.13 1.64 -0.04
C ASN A 348 -26.14 1.09 1.01
N PHE A 349 -26.38 -0.10 1.57
CA PHE A 349 -25.47 -0.67 2.57
C PHE A 349 -24.31 -1.41 1.92
N ASP A 350 -23.17 -1.32 2.60
CA ASP A 350 -21.95 -2.04 2.23
C ASP A 350 -21.96 -3.48 2.77
N GLY A 351 -21.13 -4.32 2.14
CA GLY A 351 -20.87 -5.68 2.61
C GLY A 351 -22.06 -6.63 2.52
N LEU A 352 -23.01 -6.35 1.61
CA LEU A 352 -24.11 -7.26 1.31
C LEU A 352 -23.56 -8.53 0.66
N GLU A 353 -23.99 -9.67 1.20
CA GLU A 353 -23.77 -11.00 0.67
C GLU A 353 -25.11 -11.57 0.21
N PHE A 354 -25.05 -12.37 -0.85
CA PHE A 354 -26.22 -12.92 -1.49
C PHE A 354 -26.17 -14.45 -1.44
N THR A 355 -27.27 -15.05 -0.99
CA THR A 355 -27.42 -16.51 -0.98
C THR A 355 -28.70 -16.88 -1.72
N LEU A 356 -28.56 -17.67 -2.78
CA LEU A 356 -29.69 -18.22 -3.51
C LEU A 356 -30.36 -19.31 -2.69
N LEU A 357 -31.69 -19.22 -2.56
CA LEU A 357 -32.52 -20.14 -1.79
C LEU A 357 -33.51 -20.87 -2.70
N ASP A 358 -34.10 -21.96 -2.18
CA ASP A 358 -35.27 -22.56 -2.79
C ASP A 358 -36.50 -21.62 -2.73
N ARG A 359 -37.51 -21.85 -3.58
CA ARG A 359 -38.68 -20.96 -3.74
C ARG A 359 -39.47 -20.77 -2.44
N ASP A 360 -39.51 -21.80 -1.60
CA ASP A 360 -40.15 -21.82 -0.29
C ASP A 360 -39.21 -21.39 0.85
N CYS A 361 -37.97 -20.99 0.53
CA CYS A 361 -36.91 -20.64 1.49
C CYS A 361 -36.50 -21.79 2.42
N SER A 362 -36.88 -23.05 2.12
CA SER A 362 -36.60 -24.20 2.99
C SER A 362 -35.13 -24.61 3.01
N SER A 363 -34.39 -24.33 1.94
CA SER A 363 -33.00 -24.73 1.78
C SER A 363 -32.17 -23.70 1.00
N LYS A 364 -30.86 -23.73 1.25
CA LYS A 364 -29.86 -22.96 0.52
C LYS A 364 -29.45 -23.72 -0.74
N ILE A 365 -29.46 -23.04 -1.89
CA ILE A 365 -28.87 -23.55 -3.14
C ILE A 365 -27.38 -23.24 -3.17
N GLY A 366 -26.99 -22.00 -2.89
CA GLY A 366 -25.57 -21.61 -2.89
C GLY A 366 -25.35 -20.13 -2.59
N ALA A 367 -24.11 -19.77 -2.27
CA ALA A 367 -23.70 -18.36 -2.24
C ALA A 367 -23.67 -17.82 -3.68
N LEU A 368 -23.99 -16.54 -3.84
CA LEU A 368 -24.00 -15.85 -5.11
C LEU A 368 -23.02 -14.68 -5.06
N THR A 369 -22.02 -14.72 -5.94
CA THR A 369 -21.01 -13.68 -6.09
C THR A 369 -21.39 -12.75 -7.23
N GLY A 370 -21.27 -11.45 -7.00
CA GLY A 370 -21.60 -10.45 -8.01
C GLY A 370 -21.39 -9.03 -7.51
N THR A 371 -21.49 -8.07 -8.42
CA THR A 371 -21.42 -6.65 -8.10
C THR A 371 -22.82 -6.10 -7.87
N TRP A 372 -23.07 -5.61 -6.65
CA TRP A 372 -24.34 -4.99 -6.29
C TRP A 372 -24.45 -3.56 -6.83
N ASN A 373 -25.56 -3.26 -7.51
CA ASN A 373 -25.93 -1.91 -7.91
C ASN A 373 -27.11 -1.42 -7.04
N PRO A 374 -26.88 -0.46 -6.13
CA PRO A 374 -27.91 0.03 -5.23
C PRO A 374 -29.02 0.81 -5.93
N SER A 375 -28.71 1.47 -7.06
CA SER A 375 -29.66 2.33 -7.77
C SER A 375 -30.72 1.53 -8.52
N THR A 376 -30.30 0.43 -9.14
CA THR A 376 -31.18 -0.50 -9.88
C THR A 376 -31.64 -1.67 -9.04
N LYS A 377 -31.12 -1.81 -7.82
CA LYS A 377 -31.33 -2.97 -6.93
C LYS A 377 -31.01 -4.29 -7.64
N SER A 378 -29.94 -4.29 -8.42
CA SER A 378 -29.57 -5.41 -9.27
C SER A 378 -28.17 -5.93 -8.95
N ILE A 379 -27.92 -7.20 -9.27
CA ILE A 379 -26.62 -7.86 -9.08
C ILE A 379 -26.10 -8.26 -10.47
N MET A 380 -24.91 -7.78 -10.81
CA MET A 380 -24.11 -8.28 -11.92
C MET A 380 -23.41 -9.56 -11.45
N VAL A 381 -23.99 -10.71 -11.75
CA VAL A 381 -23.53 -12.04 -11.31
C VAL A 381 -22.35 -12.48 -12.15
N THR A 382 -21.26 -12.89 -11.49
CA THR A 382 -20.04 -13.32 -12.20
C THR A 382 -20.13 -14.76 -12.71
N LYS A 383 -19.36 -15.12 -13.74
CA LYS A 383 -19.36 -16.45 -14.35
C LYS A 383 -18.73 -17.54 -13.47
N GLU A 384 -17.91 -17.16 -12.48
CA GLU A 384 -17.21 -18.11 -11.59
C GLU A 384 -18.13 -18.71 -10.52
N ASN A 385 -19.40 -18.29 -10.48
CA ASN A 385 -20.38 -18.93 -9.61
C ASN A 385 -20.60 -20.39 -10.01
N PRO A 386 -20.86 -21.30 -9.04
CA PRO A 386 -21.09 -22.70 -9.36
C PRO A 386 -22.25 -22.91 -10.34
N ASP A 387 -22.14 -23.87 -11.26
CA ASP A 387 -23.16 -24.19 -12.25
C ASP A 387 -24.55 -24.41 -11.65
N ILE A 388 -24.61 -25.02 -10.44
CA ILE A 388 -25.86 -25.23 -9.72
C ILE A 388 -26.54 -23.92 -9.31
N VAL A 389 -25.76 -22.88 -9.00
CA VAL A 389 -26.28 -21.54 -8.69
C VAL A 389 -26.75 -20.88 -9.98
N LEU A 390 -25.90 -20.85 -11.01
CA LEU A 390 -26.21 -20.20 -12.30
C LEU A 390 -27.46 -20.80 -12.97
N SER A 391 -27.55 -22.12 -13.04
CA SER A 391 -28.71 -22.83 -13.63
C SER A 391 -30.02 -22.65 -12.87
N ASN A 392 -29.97 -22.19 -11.61
CA ASN A 392 -31.14 -21.94 -10.77
C ASN A 392 -31.51 -20.47 -10.65
N LEU A 393 -30.83 -19.55 -11.35
CA LEU A 393 -31.20 -18.15 -11.44
C LEU A 393 -32.42 -17.99 -12.36
N THR A 394 -33.61 -18.08 -11.78
CA THR A 394 -34.88 -17.85 -12.48
C THR A 394 -35.71 -16.81 -11.75
N GLN A 395 -36.62 -16.16 -12.48
CA GLN A 395 -37.66 -15.32 -11.88
C GLN A 395 -38.42 -16.08 -10.76
N ASP A 396 -38.90 -15.33 -9.77
CA ASP A 396 -39.61 -15.78 -8.56
C ASP A 396 -38.78 -16.64 -7.58
N ARG A 397 -37.49 -16.87 -7.86
CA ARG A 397 -36.56 -17.45 -6.88
C ARG A 397 -36.32 -16.47 -5.72
N ARG A 398 -35.87 -17.02 -4.60
CA ARG A 398 -35.62 -16.28 -3.37
C ARG A 398 -34.12 -16.08 -3.17
N ILE A 399 -33.72 -14.87 -2.78
CA ILE A 399 -32.35 -14.55 -2.43
C ILE A 399 -32.35 -14.01 -1.00
N ARG A 400 -31.54 -14.60 -0.13
CA ARG A 400 -31.18 -13.96 1.14
C ARG A 400 -30.16 -12.87 0.86
N VAL A 401 -30.46 -11.67 1.34
CA VAL A 401 -29.55 -10.53 1.38
C VAL A 401 -29.15 -10.35 2.83
N ASP A 402 -27.87 -10.55 3.14
CA ASP A 402 -27.36 -10.44 4.50
C ASP A 402 -26.00 -9.75 4.58
N ASN A 403 -25.72 -9.01 5.66
CA ASN A 403 -24.40 -8.42 5.93
C ASN A 403 -23.87 -8.80 7.33
N SER A 404 -24.35 -9.92 7.85
CA SER A 404 -24.08 -10.41 9.21
C SER A 404 -22.58 -10.47 9.53
N TRP A 405 -21.79 -11.00 8.59
CA TRP A 405 -20.34 -11.07 8.67
C TRP A 405 -19.67 -9.72 8.60
N PHE A 406 -20.11 -8.86 7.68
CA PHE A 406 -19.54 -7.53 7.52
C PHE A 406 -19.71 -6.71 8.79
N ILE A 407 -20.90 -6.71 9.41
CA ILE A 407 -21.15 -6.02 10.68
C ILE A 407 -20.29 -6.62 11.80
N ALA A 408 -20.26 -7.95 11.95
CA ALA A 408 -19.42 -8.60 12.98
C ALA A 408 -17.94 -8.21 12.83
N MET A 409 -17.43 -8.08 11.61
CA MET A 409 -16.03 -7.73 11.36
C MET A 409 -15.63 -6.34 11.86
N HIS A 410 -16.56 -5.42 12.10
CA HIS A 410 -16.23 -4.07 12.59
C HIS A 410 -15.53 -4.12 13.95
N THR A 411 -15.76 -5.15 14.78
CA THR A 411 -15.11 -5.27 16.09
C THR A 411 -14.15 -6.44 16.20
N TYR A 412 -13.73 -7.04 15.08
CA TYR A 412 -12.89 -8.24 15.14
C TYR A 412 -11.55 -7.99 15.87
N HIS A 413 -10.98 -6.79 15.74
CA HIS A 413 -9.75 -6.39 16.42
C HIS A 413 -9.82 -6.46 17.95
N ARG A 414 -11.01 -6.26 18.54
CA ARG A 414 -11.22 -6.38 19.99
C ARG A 414 -11.06 -7.82 20.51
N HIS A 415 -11.18 -8.81 19.60
CA HIS A 415 -11.17 -10.24 19.90
C HIS A 415 -9.90 -10.95 19.41
N GLN A 416 -8.89 -10.17 18.99
CA GLN A 416 -7.65 -10.62 18.36
C GLN A 416 -6.42 -10.06 19.09
N ILE A 417 -6.48 -9.94 20.42
CA ILE A 417 -5.37 -9.42 21.21
C ILE A 417 -4.15 -10.35 21.00
N PRO A 418 -2.99 -9.82 20.57
CA PRO A 418 -1.85 -10.65 20.22
C PRO A 418 -1.22 -11.32 21.44
N ASN A 419 -0.80 -12.58 21.27
CA ASN A 419 -0.10 -13.30 22.34
C ASN A 419 1.35 -12.80 22.58
N ARG A 420 1.95 -12.15 21.58
CA ARG A 420 3.32 -11.61 21.66
C ARG A 420 3.26 -10.18 22.22
N PRO A 421 4.15 -9.79 23.15
CA PRO A 421 4.14 -8.45 23.73
C PRO A 421 4.64 -7.38 22.74
N GLY A 422 4.34 -6.13 23.06
CA GLY A 422 4.86 -4.95 22.36
C GLY A 422 3.88 -4.31 21.37
N PHE A 423 2.75 -4.94 21.08
CA PHE A 423 1.69 -4.35 20.27
C PHE A 423 0.83 -3.39 21.10
N TYR A 424 1.43 -2.28 21.54
CA TYR A 424 0.85 -1.34 22.51
C TYR A 424 -0.48 -0.71 22.07
N GLY A 425 -0.81 -0.73 20.77
CA GLY A 425 -2.13 -0.29 20.28
C GLY A 425 -3.30 -1.14 20.80
N PHE A 426 -3.03 -2.36 21.29
CA PHE A 426 -4.01 -3.25 21.89
C PHE A 426 -4.11 -3.10 23.41
N ASP A 427 -3.24 -2.32 24.06
CA ASP A 427 -3.22 -2.17 25.52
C ASP A 427 -4.53 -1.57 26.07
N GLN A 428 -5.23 -0.79 25.24
CA GLN A 428 -6.56 -0.25 25.54
C GLN A 428 -7.64 -1.31 25.74
N PHE A 429 -7.40 -2.57 25.35
CA PHE A 429 -8.32 -3.68 25.52
C PHE A 429 -8.02 -4.53 26.76
N MET A 430 -7.12 -4.06 27.62
CA MET A 430 -6.83 -4.61 28.94
C MET A 430 -7.41 -3.70 30.03
N GLY A 431 -8.05 -4.29 31.02
CA GLY A 431 -8.55 -3.62 32.22
C GLY A 431 -7.41 -3.21 33.17
N PRO A 432 -7.71 -2.41 34.21
CA PRO A 432 -6.70 -1.94 35.17
C PRO A 432 -5.97 -3.06 35.93
N ASP A 433 -6.56 -4.24 36.02
CA ASP A 433 -6.01 -5.45 36.63
C ASP A 433 -5.31 -6.38 35.62
N GLY A 434 -5.22 -5.97 34.35
CA GLY A 434 -4.69 -6.76 33.24
C GLY A 434 -5.68 -7.76 32.65
N ALA A 435 -6.94 -7.80 33.10
CA ALA A 435 -7.95 -8.68 32.53
C ALA A 435 -8.39 -8.17 31.15
N LEU A 436 -8.62 -9.08 30.20
CA LEU A 436 -9.08 -8.73 28.85
C LEU A 436 -10.53 -8.21 28.91
N LEU A 437 -10.80 -7.08 28.26
CA LEU A 437 -12.13 -6.45 28.28
C LEU A 437 -13.18 -7.21 27.45
N TYR A 438 -12.73 -7.98 26.45
CA TYR A 438 -13.60 -8.67 25.50
C TYR A 438 -13.24 -10.15 25.37
N PRO A 439 -14.22 -11.03 25.03
CA PRO A 439 -13.93 -12.43 24.68
C PRO A 439 -12.87 -12.52 23.58
N GLN A 440 -11.92 -13.45 23.68
CA GLN A 440 -10.88 -13.63 22.67
C GLN A 440 -11.13 -14.88 21.82
N ARG A 441 -10.71 -14.83 20.55
CA ARG A 441 -10.76 -15.98 19.64
C ARG A 441 -9.55 -16.89 19.86
N ALA A 442 -9.74 -18.18 19.63
CA ALA A 442 -8.64 -19.16 19.69
C ALA A 442 -7.66 -18.99 18.51
N VAL A 443 -8.17 -18.60 17.35
CA VAL A 443 -7.37 -18.35 16.14
C VAL A 443 -6.89 -16.90 16.12
N GLN A 444 -5.59 -16.71 15.90
CA GLN A 444 -4.95 -15.40 15.69
C GLN A 444 -4.89 -15.13 14.18
N ALA A 445 -6.03 -14.77 13.59
CA ALA A 445 -6.20 -14.75 12.14
C ALA A 445 -5.24 -13.78 11.45
N ALA A 446 -4.97 -12.61 12.06
CA ALA A 446 -4.03 -11.65 11.51
C ALA A 446 -2.59 -12.20 11.43
N ALA A 447 -2.19 -12.98 12.44
CA ALA A 447 -0.88 -13.61 12.47
C ALA A 447 -0.76 -14.70 11.40
N GLU A 448 -1.81 -15.49 11.15
CA GLU A 448 -1.82 -16.51 10.09
C GLU A 448 -1.77 -15.88 8.69
N VAL A 449 -2.50 -14.78 8.47
CA VAL A 449 -2.43 -14.01 7.20
C VAL A 449 -1.01 -13.48 6.98
N ALA A 450 -0.43 -12.82 7.99
CA ALA A 450 0.93 -12.29 7.90
C ALA A 450 1.96 -13.41 7.65
N LYS A 451 1.83 -14.54 8.34
CA LYS A 451 2.69 -15.72 8.17
C LYS A 451 2.61 -16.27 6.74
N GLY A 452 1.42 -16.36 6.16
CA GLY A 452 1.24 -16.75 4.76
C GLY A 452 1.92 -15.77 3.80
N ALA A 453 1.62 -14.47 3.95
CA ALA A 453 2.13 -13.42 3.07
C ALA A 453 3.67 -13.29 3.11
N CYS A 454 4.31 -13.47 4.27
CA CYS A 454 5.77 -13.39 4.41
C CYS A 454 6.51 -14.71 4.20
N GLY A 455 5.83 -15.78 3.76
CA GLY A 455 6.48 -17.07 3.49
C GLY A 455 6.94 -17.81 4.75
N GLY A 456 6.22 -17.63 5.88
CA GLY A 456 6.47 -18.31 7.14
C GLY A 456 7.35 -17.54 8.13
N CYS A 457 7.75 -16.31 7.81
CA CYS A 457 8.53 -15.46 8.72
C CYS A 457 7.78 -15.20 10.05
N THR A 458 8.53 -14.79 11.08
CA THR A 458 7.96 -14.52 12.42
C THR A 458 8.06 -13.06 12.84
N HIS A 459 8.63 -12.19 12.00
CA HIS A 459 8.96 -10.80 12.34
C HIS A 459 9.86 -10.78 13.60
N SER A 460 10.90 -11.59 13.57
CA SER A 460 11.86 -11.75 14.67
C SER A 460 12.84 -10.59 14.76
N GLY A 461 13.04 -9.85 13.66
CA GLY A 461 14.10 -8.87 13.52
C GLY A 461 15.48 -9.48 13.27
N ASN A 462 15.58 -10.80 13.08
CA ASN A 462 16.83 -11.49 12.76
C ASN A 462 17.16 -11.34 11.27
N ILE A 463 17.47 -10.11 10.87
CA ILE A 463 17.77 -9.76 9.48
C ILE A 463 19.17 -10.24 9.08
N THR A 464 19.34 -10.67 7.83
CA THR A 464 20.60 -11.20 7.28
C THR A 464 21.36 -10.21 6.41
N GLY A 465 20.77 -9.03 6.17
CA GLY A 465 21.36 -7.93 5.39
C GLY A 465 20.96 -6.58 5.99
N LYS A 466 21.51 -5.50 5.42
CA LYS A 466 21.20 -4.14 5.89
C LYS A 466 19.80 -3.72 5.44
N MET A 467 19.13 -2.91 6.24
CA MET A 467 17.74 -2.53 5.99
C MET A 467 17.52 -1.04 6.21
N ILE A 468 16.78 -0.41 5.29
CA ILE A 468 16.24 0.95 5.47
C ILE A 468 14.72 0.86 5.28
N ILE A 469 13.95 1.06 6.35
CA ILE A 469 12.49 1.10 6.27
C ILE A 469 12.03 2.51 5.89
N VAL A 470 11.05 2.59 4.99
CA VAL A 470 10.33 3.81 4.63
C VAL A 470 8.88 3.66 5.06
N ASP A 471 8.39 4.52 5.95
CA ASP A 471 7.01 4.47 6.45
C ASP A 471 6.34 5.85 6.43
N ASN A 472 5.01 5.89 6.51
CA ASN A 472 4.20 7.06 6.12
C ASN A 472 3.23 7.44 7.25
N LEU A 473 3.26 8.69 7.70
CA LEU A 473 2.55 9.12 8.90
C LEU A 473 1.04 9.32 8.71
N LEU A 474 0.55 9.42 7.47
CA LEU A 474 -0.90 9.47 7.19
C LEU A 474 -1.45 8.14 6.71
N ASP A 475 -0.67 7.05 6.83
CA ASP A 475 -1.12 5.73 6.44
C ASP A 475 -2.16 5.18 7.44
N SER A 476 -3.38 5.00 6.94
CA SER A 476 -4.49 4.40 7.70
C SER A 476 -4.67 2.91 7.38
N ASP A 477 -3.97 2.35 6.42
CA ASP A 477 -4.03 0.95 6.01
C ASP A 477 -2.95 0.13 6.73
N ALA A 478 -1.75 0.69 6.87
CA ALA A 478 -0.66 0.20 7.71
C ALA A 478 -0.27 1.29 8.71
N PHE A 479 -0.75 1.18 9.96
CA PHE A 479 -0.53 2.22 10.97
C PHE A 479 0.97 2.50 11.21
N PRO A 480 1.40 3.77 11.34
CA PRO A 480 2.81 4.14 11.36
C PRO A 480 3.64 3.46 12.46
N TRP A 481 2.97 3.12 13.56
CA TRP A 481 3.60 2.50 14.73
C TRP A 481 4.04 1.05 14.46
N HIS A 482 3.54 0.41 13.41
CA HIS A 482 3.96 -0.93 12.98
C HIS A 482 5.46 -0.99 12.64
N ALA A 483 5.99 0.04 11.96
CA ALA A 483 7.43 0.15 11.69
C ALA A 483 8.25 0.35 12.97
N ASP A 484 7.77 1.12 13.94
CA ASP A 484 8.40 1.25 15.26
C ASP A 484 8.43 -0.09 15.99
N TRP A 485 7.32 -0.82 15.99
CA TRP A 485 7.26 -2.15 16.59
C TRP A 485 8.27 -3.10 15.94
N TYR A 486 8.36 -3.15 14.60
CA TYR A 486 9.31 -4.02 13.93
C TYR A 486 10.77 -3.59 14.16
N LYS A 487 11.06 -2.29 14.12
CA LYS A 487 12.35 -1.71 14.54
C LYS A 487 12.74 -2.21 15.93
N SER A 488 11.81 -2.22 16.90
CA SER A 488 12.11 -2.71 18.26
C SER A 488 12.48 -4.20 18.29
N GLN A 489 11.94 -5.01 17.37
CA GLN A 489 12.34 -6.42 17.24
C GLN A 489 13.76 -6.53 16.67
N VAL A 490 14.08 -5.78 15.61
CA VAL A 490 15.44 -5.73 15.04
C VAL A 490 16.44 -5.24 16.08
N GLN A 491 16.13 -4.17 16.80
CA GLN A 491 17.01 -3.60 17.83
C GLN A 491 17.26 -4.60 18.96
N ARG A 492 16.22 -5.31 19.43
CA ARG A 492 16.38 -6.36 20.44
C ARG A 492 17.28 -7.51 19.94
N THR A 493 17.15 -7.88 18.68
CA THR A 493 17.87 -9.02 18.10
C THR A 493 19.32 -8.68 17.76
N LEU A 494 19.60 -7.50 17.20
CA LEU A 494 20.95 -7.09 16.79
C LEU A 494 21.78 -6.45 17.91
N GLY A 495 21.13 -5.93 18.96
CA GLY A 495 21.82 -5.27 20.07
C GLY A 495 22.70 -4.12 19.60
N SER A 496 23.99 -4.14 19.93
CA SER A 496 24.95 -3.08 19.58
C SER A 496 25.19 -2.93 18.07
N SER A 497 24.87 -3.94 17.27
CA SER A 497 25.02 -3.89 15.81
C SER A 497 23.81 -3.28 15.09
N PHE A 498 22.79 -2.81 15.82
CA PHE A 498 21.57 -2.26 15.26
C PHE A 498 21.85 -1.05 14.34
N ASP A 499 22.61 -0.05 14.82
CA ASP A 499 22.89 1.17 14.05
C ASP A 499 23.82 0.94 12.85
N ASP A 500 24.50 -0.20 12.77
CA ASP A 500 25.33 -0.58 11.62
C ASP A 500 24.53 -1.32 10.53
N ASN A 501 23.27 -1.68 10.80
CA ASN A 501 22.48 -2.54 9.91
C ASN A 501 21.05 -2.05 9.65
N PHE A 502 20.53 -1.09 10.42
CA PHE A 502 19.13 -0.68 10.30
C PHE A 502 18.92 0.84 10.30
N ARG A 503 17.98 1.31 9.47
CA ARG A 503 17.40 2.67 9.50
C ARG A 503 15.88 2.61 9.39
N LEU A 504 15.20 3.58 10.00
CA LEU A 504 13.77 3.83 9.82
C LEU A 504 13.54 5.30 9.49
N TRP A 505 12.94 5.57 8.34
CA TRP A 505 12.59 6.91 7.88
C TRP A 505 11.07 7.04 7.75
N TYR A 506 10.53 8.10 8.34
CA TYR A 506 9.12 8.46 8.22
C TYR A 506 8.90 9.60 7.23
N ASN A 507 7.82 9.52 6.47
CA ASN A 507 7.29 10.60 5.65
C ASN A 507 6.08 11.25 6.31
N GLU A 508 6.16 12.55 6.55
CA GLU A 508 5.00 13.42 6.69
C GLU A 508 4.25 13.52 5.36
N ARG A 509 2.95 13.79 5.44
CA ARG A 509 2.12 14.08 4.25
C ARG A 509 2.14 12.96 3.20
N ALA A 510 2.35 11.70 3.57
CA ALA A 510 2.25 10.56 2.66
C ALA A 510 1.26 9.52 3.21
N ASP A 511 0.48 8.90 2.34
CA ASP A 511 -0.49 7.85 2.68
C ASP A 511 0.00 6.45 2.27
N HIS A 512 -0.89 5.45 2.22
CA HIS A 512 -0.52 4.07 1.91
C HIS A 512 -0.04 3.84 0.46
N PHE A 513 -0.58 4.58 -0.51
CA PHE A 513 -0.59 4.11 -1.90
C PHE A 513 0.63 4.54 -2.70
N PHE A 514 1.13 3.64 -3.55
CA PHE A 514 2.30 3.85 -4.43
C PHE A 514 1.95 4.56 -5.75
N GLU A 515 0.67 4.82 -5.97
CA GLU A 515 0.15 5.41 -7.20
C GLU A 515 0.36 6.92 -7.21
N PRO A 516 0.36 7.56 -8.39
CA PRO A 516 0.34 9.01 -8.48
C PRO A 516 -0.78 9.60 -7.61
N VAL A 517 -0.47 10.64 -6.85
CA VAL A 517 -1.44 11.30 -5.97
C VAL A 517 -2.66 11.77 -6.77
N ALA A 518 -3.83 11.32 -6.36
CA ALA A 518 -5.10 11.71 -6.96
C ALA A 518 -5.27 13.24 -6.90
N GLU A 519 -5.86 13.83 -7.96
CA GLU A 519 -6.02 15.29 -8.08
C GLU A 519 -6.64 15.94 -6.84
N ASN A 520 -7.63 15.29 -6.22
CA ASN A 520 -8.32 15.79 -5.04
C ASN A 520 -7.52 15.72 -3.74
N LEU A 521 -6.33 15.11 -3.72
CA LEU A 521 -5.48 14.93 -2.53
C LEU A 521 -4.13 15.66 -2.64
N LYS A 522 -3.84 16.35 -3.76
CA LYS A 522 -2.54 17.03 -3.99
C LYS A 522 -2.21 18.17 -3.02
N ASP A 523 -3.20 18.71 -2.32
CA ASP A 523 -3.04 19.71 -1.24
C ASP A 523 -2.94 19.08 0.16
N PHE A 524 -2.99 17.75 0.25
CA PHE A 524 -3.01 16.98 1.50
C PHE A 524 -1.85 15.97 1.60
N ILE A 525 -1.55 15.26 0.52
CA ILE A 525 -0.46 14.26 0.46
C ILE A 525 0.51 14.45 -0.71
N ILE A 526 1.68 13.80 -0.61
CA ILE A 526 2.78 13.78 -1.59
C ILE A 526 3.00 12.40 -2.17
N ASP A 527 3.52 12.37 -3.40
CA ASP A 527 4.10 11.17 -3.99
C ASP A 527 5.44 10.87 -3.29
N TYR A 528 5.50 9.76 -2.57
CA TYR A 528 6.68 9.35 -1.79
C TYR A 528 7.59 8.40 -2.57
N THR A 529 7.40 8.23 -3.89
CA THR A 529 8.24 7.36 -4.72
C THR A 529 9.72 7.71 -4.62
N GLY A 530 10.04 9.00 -4.63
CA GLY A 530 11.42 9.44 -4.48
C GLY A 530 12.04 9.08 -3.12
N MET A 531 11.24 8.83 -2.08
CA MET A 531 11.73 8.41 -0.77
C MET A 531 12.36 7.01 -0.82
N TYR A 532 11.64 6.01 -1.36
CA TYR A 532 12.20 4.67 -1.45
C TYR A 532 13.27 4.54 -2.55
N GLU A 533 13.23 5.37 -3.61
CA GLU A 533 14.33 5.48 -4.58
C GLU A 533 15.61 6.00 -3.92
N HIS A 534 15.49 7.01 -3.05
CA HIS A 534 16.60 7.52 -2.27
C HIS A 534 17.11 6.48 -1.25
N ALA A 535 16.20 5.76 -0.58
CA ALA A 535 16.55 4.67 0.32
C ALA A 535 17.34 3.56 -0.39
N MET A 536 16.88 3.12 -1.57
CA MET A 536 17.59 2.12 -2.36
C MET A 536 19.02 2.57 -2.73
N ARG A 537 19.21 3.81 -3.18
CA ARG A 537 20.56 4.35 -3.47
C ARG A 537 21.44 4.45 -2.24
N SER A 538 20.86 4.84 -1.11
CA SER A 538 21.58 4.97 0.15
C SER A 538 21.98 3.60 0.70
N LEU A 539 21.11 2.61 0.56
CA LEU A 539 21.38 1.22 0.90
C LEU A 539 22.49 0.63 0.01
N CYS A 540 22.48 0.92 -1.29
CA CYS A 540 23.56 0.49 -2.19
C CYS A 540 24.91 1.04 -1.72
N ALA A 541 25.01 2.35 -1.51
CA ALA A 541 26.24 2.98 -1.03
C ALA A 541 26.69 2.45 0.34
N TRP A 542 25.73 2.10 1.21
CA TRP A 542 26.04 1.55 2.53
C TRP A 542 26.56 0.12 2.48
N VAL A 543 25.96 -0.73 1.65
CA VAL A 543 26.34 -2.13 1.49
C VAL A 543 27.66 -2.25 0.72
N GLU A 544 27.81 -1.52 -0.39
CA GLU A 544 28.93 -1.66 -1.33
C GLU A 544 30.18 -0.91 -0.87
N ASP A 545 30.00 0.33 -0.40
CA ASP A 545 31.10 1.27 -0.14
C ASP A 545 31.27 1.61 1.35
N GLY A 546 30.39 1.10 2.22
CA GLY A 546 30.39 1.42 3.66
C GLY A 546 29.95 2.85 3.98
N ILE A 547 29.38 3.58 3.02
CA ILE A 547 28.92 4.96 3.20
C ILE A 547 27.61 4.93 3.98
N GLN A 548 27.64 5.39 5.23
CA GLN A 548 26.45 5.35 6.08
C GLN A 548 25.32 6.22 5.51
N PRO A 549 24.07 5.72 5.50
CA PRO A 549 22.91 6.52 5.15
C PRO A 549 22.58 7.50 6.30
N PRO A 550 21.83 8.59 6.04
CA PRO A 550 21.31 9.46 7.07
C PRO A 550 20.65 8.68 8.21
N ALA A 551 20.78 9.20 9.43
CA ALA A 551 20.24 8.56 10.62
C ALA A 551 18.72 8.35 10.50
N SER A 552 18.19 7.40 11.28
CA SER A 552 16.75 7.17 11.38
C SER A 552 16.04 8.47 11.78
N THR A 553 14.82 8.68 11.30
CA THR A 553 13.99 9.81 11.73
C THR A 553 13.89 9.78 13.25
N SER A 554 14.08 10.94 13.90
CA SER A 554 13.86 11.09 15.33
C SER A 554 12.38 11.31 15.60
N TYR A 555 11.80 10.52 16.51
CA TYR A 555 10.38 10.60 16.84
C TYR A 555 10.11 10.11 18.26
N GLN A 556 8.93 10.46 18.76
CA GLN A 556 8.33 9.89 19.96
C GLN A 556 7.07 9.11 19.57
N VAL A 557 6.77 8.07 20.32
CA VAL A 557 5.48 7.38 20.23
C VAL A 557 4.65 7.78 21.44
N GLN A 558 3.46 8.35 21.18
CA GLN A 558 2.50 8.69 22.22
C GLN A 558 1.11 8.20 21.79
N ASN A 559 0.44 7.40 22.61
CA ASN A 559 -0.91 6.89 22.32
C ASN A 559 -1.01 6.21 20.94
N SER A 560 0.01 5.42 20.58
CA SER A 560 0.16 4.77 19.28
C SER A 560 0.29 5.69 18.07
N GLN A 561 0.57 6.98 18.31
CA GLN A 561 0.87 7.96 17.26
C GLN A 561 2.39 8.19 17.21
N VAL A 562 2.95 8.15 16.01
CA VAL A 562 4.36 8.49 15.75
C VAL A 562 4.45 9.98 15.51
N ILE A 563 5.21 10.68 16.35
CA ILE A 563 5.37 12.14 16.32
C ILE A 563 6.84 12.47 16.11
N PRO A 564 7.24 12.78 14.87
CA PRO A 564 8.63 13.14 14.58
C PRO A 564 9.07 14.47 15.23
N SER A 565 10.37 14.68 15.47
CA SER A 565 10.93 15.93 16.03
C SER A 565 10.83 17.13 15.10
N GLY A 566 10.09 18.18 15.45
CA GLY A 566 9.79 19.32 14.56
C GLY A 566 10.98 20.22 14.20
N GLU A 567 12.10 20.11 14.92
CA GLU A 567 13.32 20.88 14.65
C GLU A 567 14.18 20.22 13.57
N ALA A 568 14.67 21.02 12.62
CA ALA A 568 15.35 20.48 11.44
C ALA A 568 16.65 19.74 11.75
N ASP A 569 17.42 20.23 12.72
CA ASP A 569 18.67 19.60 13.13
C ASP A 569 18.44 18.26 13.83
N ASP A 570 17.28 18.09 14.48
CA ASP A 570 16.92 16.90 15.26
C ASP A 570 16.03 15.92 14.50
N ARG A 571 15.43 16.30 13.36
CA ARG A 571 14.50 15.45 12.59
C ARG A 571 15.17 14.20 12.02
N HIS A 572 16.42 14.35 11.55
CA HIS A 572 17.14 13.33 10.78
C HIS A 572 16.30 12.79 9.60
N GLY A 573 16.50 11.55 9.17
CA GLY A 573 15.86 11.02 7.96
C GLY A 573 16.26 11.80 6.71
N ILE A 574 15.40 11.78 5.69
CA ILE A 574 15.70 12.43 4.40
C ILE A 574 14.57 13.29 3.82
N GLN A 575 13.42 13.40 4.50
CA GLN A 575 12.34 14.25 4.02
C GLN A 575 12.66 15.72 4.34
N PRO A 576 12.52 16.66 3.38
CA PRO A 576 12.67 18.07 3.67
C PRO A 576 11.57 18.52 4.64
N ILE A 577 11.93 19.38 5.57
CA ILE A 577 10.99 20.04 6.48
C ILE A 577 10.58 21.37 5.85
N VAL A 578 9.30 21.71 5.98
CA VAL A 578 8.73 22.92 5.40
C VAL A 578 7.80 23.61 6.38
N GLU A 579 8.08 24.88 6.62
CA GLU A 579 7.22 25.80 7.35
C GLU A 579 6.63 26.81 6.36
N LEU A 580 5.30 26.95 6.38
CA LEU A 580 4.57 28.00 5.70
C LEU A 580 3.86 28.86 6.74
N SER A 581 4.26 30.11 6.85
CA SER A 581 3.69 31.05 7.82
C SER A 581 3.39 32.41 7.20
N MET A 582 2.66 33.24 7.94
CA MET A 582 2.39 34.64 7.61
C MET A 582 2.31 35.45 8.90
N ASN A 583 2.21 36.78 8.82
CA ASN A 583 2.06 37.61 10.02
C ASN A 583 0.84 37.14 10.86
N PRO A 584 1.04 36.70 12.12
CA PRO A 584 -0.05 36.19 12.95
C PRO A 584 -1.20 37.18 13.15
N SER A 585 -0.94 38.50 13.12
CA SER A 585 -2.00 39.51 13.26
C SER A 585 -2.99 39.54 12.09
N LEU A 586 -2.61 38.96 10.94
CA LEU A 586 -3.46 38.87 9.74
C LEU A 586 -4.33 37.60 9.74
N ILE A 587 -4.02 36.58 10.56
CA ILE A 587 -4.80 35.34 10.62
C ILE A 587 -6.26 35.68 10.98
N GLY A 588 -7.18 35.35 10.07
CA GLY A 588 -8.62 35.59 10.24
C GLY A 588 -9.11 37.02 9.96
N ASN A 589 -8.22 37.96 9.60
CA ASN A 589 -8.50 39.40 9.48
C ASN A 589 -7.96 40.04 8.19
N ILE A 590 -7.69 39.27 7.13
CA ILE A 590 -7.23 39.83 5.85
C ILE A 590 -8.42 40.48 5.14
N GLN A 591 -8.29 41.76 4.79
CA GLN A 591 -9.26 42.43 3.92
C GLN A 591 -8.88 42.19 2.47
N ARG A 592 -9.90 42.05 1.60
CA ARG A 592 -9.70 42.05 0.15
C ARG A 592 -8.75 43.18 -0.30
N GLY A 593 -7.81 42.85 -1.19
CA GLY A 593 -6.85 43.80 -1.75
C GLY A 593 -5.67 44.12 -0.83
N THR A 594 -5.62 43.53 0.37
CA THR A 594 -4.45 43.64 1.25
C THR A 594 -3.35 42.70 0.77
N GLU A 595 -2.13 43.23 0.64
CA GLU A 595 -0.94 42.41 0.38
C GLU A 595 -0.56 41.64 1.65
N VAL A 596 -0.39 40.34 1.50
CA VAL A 596 0.03 39.41 2.54
C VAL A 596 1.40 38.86 2.14
N ASN A 597 2.35 38.94 3.06
CA ASN A 597 3.66 38.32 2.90
C ASN A 597 3.65 36.94 3.55
N PHE A 598 3.76 35.91 2.73
CA PHE A 598 3.97 34.54 3.17
C PHE A 598 5.46 34.26 3.32
N ILE A 599 5.82 33.54 4.37
CA ILE A 599 7.18 33.13 4.67
C ILE A 599 7.25 31.62 4.43
N VAL A 600 8.10 31.21 3.50
CA VAL A 600 8.41 29.81 3.22
C VAL A 600 9.81 29.54 3.75
N ARG A 601 9.92 28.66 4.76
CA ARG A 601 11.21 28.16 5.23
C ARG A 601 11.27 26.67 4.98
N ALA A 602 12.34 26.21 4.36
CA ALA A 602 12.56 24.80 4.09
C ALA A 602 13.99 24.40 4.35
N VAL A 603 14.16 23.22 4.94
CA VAL A 603 15.45 22.62 5.29
C VAL A 603 15.48 21.19 4.79
N ALA A 604 16.49 20.84 3.99
CA ALA A 604 16.84 19.45 3.73
C ALA A 604 17.69 18.93 4.91
N PRO A 605 17.33 17.80 5.55
CA PRO A 605 18.15 17.22 6.62
C PRO A 605 19.58 16.95 6.17
N VAL A 606 20.52 16.95 7.12
CA VAL A 606 21.94 16.69 6.84
C VAL A 606 22.11 15.34 6.12
N GLY A 607 22.70 15.37 4.93
CA GLY A 607 22.94 14.17 4.10
C GLY A 607 21.73 13.71 3.27
N ALA A 608 20.61 14.44 3.29
CA ALA A 608 19.41 14.14 2.49
C ALA A 608 19.46 14.68 1.05
N GLY A 609 20.48 15.48 0.72
CA GLY A 609 20.60 16.17 -0.57
C GLY A 609 20.21 17.63 -0.47
N LYS A 610 19.72 18.22 -1.57
CA LYS A 610 19.41 19.65 -1.66
C LYS A 610 18.00 19.90 -2.18
N ILE A 611 17.39 20.99 -1.77
CA ILE A 611 16.13 21.50 -2.31
C ILE A 611 16.36 21.88 -3.78
N VAL A 612 15.56 21.30 -4.67
CA VAL A 612 15.63 21.50 -6.13
C VAL A 612 14.36 22.07 -6.74
N ALA A 613 13.26 22.10 -5.98
CA ALA A 613 12.03 22.75 -6.41
C ALA A 613 11.25 23.32 -5.22
N VAL A 614 10.67 24.51 -5.43
CA VAL A 614 9.67 25.14 -4.59
C VAL A 614 8.47 25.41 -5.47
N GLU A 615 7.33 24.85 -5.11
CA GLU A 615 6.09 25.02 -5.86
C GLU A 615 4.96 25.45 -4.91
N TRP A 616 3.99 26.19 -5.42
CA TRP A 616 3.04 26.93 -4.60
C TRP A 616 1.64 26.94 -5.18
N ASP A 617 0.64 26.78 -4.32
CA ASP A 617 -0.79 26.97 -4.59
C ASP A 617 -1.37 27.98 -3.58
N SER A 618 -1.54 29.24 -4.01
CA SER A 618 -2.08 30.32 -3.15
C SER A 618 -3.58 30.22 -2.91
N LEU A 619 -4.29 29.55 -3.81
CA LEU A 619 -5.75 29.60 -3.89
C LEU A 619 -6.43 28.30 -3.43
N GLY A 620 -5.67 27.24 -3.15
CA GLY A 620 -6.21 25.92 -2.81
C GLY A 620 -6.84 25.22 -4.01
N GLY A 621 -6.39 25.56 -5.22
CA GLY A 621 -6.86 25.00 -6.48
C GLY A 621 -6.23 23.65 -6.84
N LYS A 622 -5.27 23.17 -6.03
CA LYS A 622 -4.46 21.96 -6.24
C LYS A 622 -3.59 22.01 -7.51
N THR A 623 -3.34 23.23 -7.98
CA THR A 623 -2.46 23.53 -9.10
C THR A 623 -1.26 24.27 -8.55
N PHE A 624 -0.07 23.73 -8.80
CA PHE A 624 1.17 24.23 -8.20
C PHE A 624 2.00 24.98 -9.24
N GLU A 625 2.35 26.22 -8.92
CA GLU A 625 3.23 27.07 -9.73
C GLU A 625 4.64 27.06 -9.16
N SER A 626 5.66 26.99 -10.01
CA SER A 626 7.05 27.03 -9.55
C SER A 626 7.42 28.42 -9.05
N LEU A 627 8.04 28.49 -7.86
CA LEU A 627 8.61 29.71 -7.31
C LEU A 627 10.13 29.75 -7.54
N PRO A 628 10.68 30.90 -7.96
CA PRO A 628 12.13 31.07 -8.05
C PRO A 628 12.73 31.15 -6.64
N PHE A 629 13.78 30.36 -6.39
CA PHE A 629 14.47 30.33 -5.08
C PHE A 629 16.00 30.31 -5.20
N GLY A 630 16.55 30.41 -6.42
CA GLY A 630 17.98 30.36 -6.69
C GLY A 630 18.49 28.96 -7.06
N GLU A 631 19.77 28.72 -6.81
CA GLU A 631 20.43 27.43 -7.05
C GLU A 631 20.06 26.40 -5.97
N PRO A 632 20.13 25.09 -6.28
CA PRO A 632 19.87 24.05 -5.30
C PRO A 632 20.65 24.22 -4.00
N ASN A 633 19.95 24.21 -2.87
CA ASN A 633 20.50 24.52 -1.55
C ASN A 633 19.87 23.63 -0.47
N GLU A 634 20.56 23.44 0.66
CA GLU A 634 20.05 22.72 1.83
C GLU A 634 19.01 23.57 2.59
N PHE A 635 19.11 24.89 2.47
CA PHE A 635 18.21 25.85 3.11
C PHE A 635 17.57 26.80 2.09
N VAL A 636 16.28 27.03 2.24
CA VAL A 636 15.50 28.01 1.48
C VAL A 636 14.67 28.86 2.44
N ASP A 637 14.78 30.18 2.31
CA ASP A 637 13.96 31.16 3.04
C ASP A 637 13.46 32.20 2.04
N LEU A 638 12.15 32.23 1.80
CA LEU A 638 11.50 33.07 0.80
C LEU A 638 10.37 33.87 1.43
N VAL A 639 10.24 35.12 0.99
CA VAL A 639 9.07 35.95 1.23
C VAL A 639 8.29 36.06 -0.08
N VAL A 640 7.05 35.57 -0.06
CA VAL A 640 6.16 35.53 -1.23
C VAL A 640 5.00 36.52 -0.98
N PRO A 641 5.01 37.69 -1.63
CA PRO A 641 3.89 38.63 -1.55
C PRO A 641 2.70 38.12 -2.38
N PHE A 642 1.49 38.19 -1.84
CA PHE A 642 0.27 37.80 -2.53
C PHE A 642 -0.92 38.66 -2.11
N VAL A 643 -1.83 38.96 -3.04
CA VAL A 643 -3.03 39.75 -2.81
C VAL A 643 -4.26 38.91 -3.13
N TYR A 644 -5.21 38.83 -2.19
CA TYR A 644 -6.50 38.18 -2.42
C TYR A 644 -7.56 39.19 -2.87
N ASP A 645 -8.07 39.01 -4.09
CA ASP A 645 -9.08 39.87 -4.70
C ASP A 645 -10.52 39.44 -4.42
N ILE A 646 -10.72 38.26 -3.84
CA ILE A 646 -12.04 37.68 -3.56
C ILE A 646 -12.07 37.28 -2.08
N ALA A 647 -13.20 37.56 -1.41
CA ALA A 647 -13.42 37.11 -0.04
C ALA A 647 -13.70 35.60 -0.04
N GLY A 648 -13.17 34.90 0.95
CA GLY A 648 -13.27 33.44 1.02
C GLY A 648 -12.28 32.82 1.99
N THR A 649 -12.37 31.50 2.11
CA THR A 649 -11.40 30.68 2.84
C THR A 649 -10.57 29.90 1.83
N TYR A 650 -9.26 30.10 1.88
CA TYR A 650 -8.27 29.47 1.00
C TYR A 650 -7.38 28.55 1.83
N LEU A 651 -7.02 27.40 1.27
CA LEU A 651 -5.94 26.58 1.81
C LEU A 651 -4.72 26.83 0.94
N CYS A 652 -3.80 27.62 1.46
CA CYS A 652 -2.55 27.90 0.78
C CYS A 652 -1.55 26.76 1.05
N VAL A 653 -0.88 26.28 0.01
CA VAL A 653 0.05 25.15 0.10
C VAL A 653 1.35 25.48 -0.61
N VAL A 654 2.47 25.15 0.03
CA VAL A 654 3.79 25.11 -0.60
C VAL A 654 4.28 23.67 -0.61
N LYS A 655 4.79 23.23 -1.74
CA LYS A 655 5.43 21.93 -1.93
C LYS A 655 6.92 22.14 -2.13
N ILE A 656 7.71 21.50 -1.29
CA ILE A 656 9.17 21.52 -1.37
C ILE A 656 9.63 20.15 -1.85
N THR A 657 10.54 20.13 -2.83
CA THR A 657 11.19 18.91 -3.28
C THR A 657 12.69 19.01 -3.09
N SER A 658 13.27 18.05 -2.38
CA SER A 658 14.71 17.82 -2.33
C SER A 658 15.12 16.66 -3.25
N GLN A 659 16.38 16.64 -3.68
CA GLN A 659 16.95 15.57 -4.50
C GLN A 659 18.34 15.21 -3.98
N ARG A 660 18.62 13.90 -3.89
CA ARG A 660 19.81 13.31 -3.25
C ARG A 660 21.14 13.97 -3.67
N GLU A 661 21.35 14.14 -4.97
CA GLU A 661 22.58 14.73 -5.53
C GLU A 661 22.46 16.25 -5.78
N GLY A 662 21.32 16.85 -5.42
CA GLY A 662 20.99 18.24 -5.73
C GLY A 662 20.83 18.52 -7.22
N ASN A 663 20.52 17.51 -8.03
CA ASN A 663 20.33 17.64 -9.47
C ASN A 663 18.85 17.94 -9.80
N PRO A 664 18.50 19.17 -10.22
CA PRO A 664 17.11 19.53 -10.49
C PRO A 664 16.51 18.80 -11.69
N SER A 665 17.35 18.34 -12.63
CA SER A 665 16.92 17.61 -13.84
C SER A 665 16.70 16.12 -13.59
N SER A 666 17.12 15.57 -12.45
CA SER A 666 16.85 14.17 -12.11
C SER A 666 15.37 13.97 -11.81
N GLN A 667 14.79 12.91 -12.39
CA GLN A 667 13.42 12.46 -12.10
C GLN A 667 13.32 11.49 -10.92
N PHE A 668 14.47 10.99 -10.43
CA PHE A 668 14.57 9.97 -9.40
C PHE A 668 15.10 10.53 -8.09
N ALA A 669 14.76 9.85 -6.99
CA ALA A 669 15.15 10.22 -5.63
C ALA A 669 14.74 11.67 -5.27
N ARG A 670 13.54 12.07 -5.71
CA ARG A 670 12.93 13.38 -5.43
C ARG A 670 12.01 13.28 -4.23
N VAL A 671 12.44 13.77 -3.08
CA VAL A 671 11.72 13.64 -1.81
C VAL A 671 10.99 14.93 -1.50
N SER A 672 9.66 14.84 -1.35
CA SER A 672 8.79 16.02 -1.21
C SER A 672 8.13 16.12 0.16
N ASN A 673 7.71 17.33 0.54
CA ASN A 673 6.84 17.61 1.69
C ASN A 673 5.93 18.82 1.41
N LEU A 674 4.87 19.01 2.22
CA LEU A 674 3.90 20.10 2.09
C LEU A 674 3.85 20.98 3.34
N GLY A 675 3.99 22.28 3.15
CA GLY A 675 3.64 23.31 4.14
C GLY A 675 2.25 23.86 3.80
N ARG A 676 1.38 24.02 4.81
CA ARG A 676 -0.04 24.36 4.60
C ARG A 676 -0.47 25.44 5.58
N ILE A 677 -1.27 26.40 5.12
CA ILE A 677 -1.89 27.41 5.99
C ILE A 677 -3.29 27.77 5.49
N GLN A 678 -4.26 27.83 6.39
CA GLN A 678 -5.60 28.32 6.08
C GLN A 678 -5.64 29.85 6.15
N VAL A 679 -6.17 30.47 5.11
CA VAL A 679 -6.25 31.93 4.96
C VAL A 679 -7.71 32.33 4.81
N VAL A 680 -8.18 33.25 5.65
CA VAL A 680 -9.56 33.76 5.61
C VAL A 680 -9.54 35.24 5.23
N VAL A 681 -10.17 35.55 4.10
CA VAL A 681 -10.24 36.89 3.49
C VAL A 681 -11.67 37.41 3.59
N ARG A 682 -11.84 38.65 4.06
CA ARG A 682 -13.14 39.31 4.27
C ARG A 682 -13.39 40.46 3.30
#